data_AF-A0AB73M1P0-F1
#
_entry.id   AF-A0AB73M1P0-F1
#
_cell.length_a   1.000
_cell.length_b   1.000
_cell.length_c   1.000
_cell.angle_alpha   90.00
_cell.angle_beta   90.00
_cell.angle_gamma   90.00
#
_symmetry.space_group_name_H-M   'P 1'
#
loop_
_entity.id
_entity.type
_entity.pdbx_description
1 polymer ?
#
loop_
_entity_poly.entity_id
_entity_poly.type
_entity_poly.pdbx_seq_one_letter_code
_entity_poly.pdbx_strand_id
1 'polypeptide(L)'
;MPIAINSEHVALADSAHAFVERVVPSELLHETLETPLPWPPPFWKAAADQGLTSVHLAESVGGQGFGALELAIVVAEFGRGAVPGPFVPSVIASALISGHDPDHPLLGDLASGASIATFASTSSFNGTASGDGLTVDGQARSVLTAASAAYVVAPVSVGADRVWVVLSADDVTLAPQQSVDRLRPVAHVTAAAVQVPADRVLTNLTDARATSIISTILSAEAVGVARWATDIASEYAKVREQFGRPIGQFQGIKHKCATMAAVTERATAAVWDAARALDDEDETAGIVEFAAAAAATLAPAAAQQCAQDCIQVHGGIGYTWEHDAHIYYRRALGLIAALGRSGSAPTTVVRTAVEHGLRKVDIDLAPETEALRQEIRSEVAALKEIPSGKRNTAIAEGGWVLPYLPTPWGRAASPIEQVIISQEFLTGRVRRPQLGIATWLVPSIVAYGTEEQKQRFLPPTFRGEMMWCQLFSEPGAGSDLAGLSTKAVKVDGGWRLTGQKIWTSVAQFADWGACLARTDPNAPKHNGITYFLVDMKSEGVTVRPLREMTGGALFNEVFIDDVFVPDELVVGEVDRGWEVSRNTLTAERVSIGSSDLPFLASLDDLVSFIGEHELSEVARDRAGQLIAEGHGVKLLNLRSTLLTLAGGDPMPSAAVSKLLGMRTGQGYAEFVVNHFGPDGAIGDSEQEQGRWADYLLASRATTIYGGTSEVQLNIIAERLLGLPRDP
;
A
#
# COMPACT_ATOMS: atom_id res chain seq x y z
N MET A 1 7.74 6.76 -2.18
CA MET A 1 7.38 7.01 -3.58
C MET A 1 6.28 8.07 -3.61
N PRO A 2 6.23 8.94 -4.64
CA PRO A 2 5.17 9.95 -4.77
C PRO A 2 3.81 9.30 -5.10
N ILE A 3 2.72 10.08 -5.04
CA ILE A 3 1.41 9.63 -5.56
C ILE A 3 1.50 9.37 -7.07
N ALA A 4 2.28 10.18 -7.77
CA ALA A 4 2.55 10.07 -9.20
C ALA A 4 2.98 8.66 -9.64
N ILE A 5 2.49 8.23 -10.80
CA ILE A 5 2.78 6.91 -11.39
C ILE A 5 3.30 7.04 -12.82
N ASN A 6 2.54 7.70 -13.72
CA ASN A 6 2.94 7.85 -15.11
C ASN A 6 3.88 9.05 -15.31
N SER A 7 4.45 9.20 -16.50
CA SER A 7 5.43 10.26 -16.81
C SER A 7 4.87 11.68 -16.67
N GLU A 8 3.60 11.90 -16.97
CA GLU A 8 2.95 13.22 -16.86
C GLU A 8 2.75 13.60 -15.39
N HIS A 9 2.26 12.65 -14.58
CA HIS A 9 2.14 12.80 -13.13
C HIS A 9 3.50 13.06 -12.47
N VAL A 10 4.55 12.38 -12.93
CA VAL A 10 5.92 12.61 -12.43
C VAL A 10 6.39 14.01 -12.79
N ALA A 11 6.20 14.45 -14.04
CA ALA A 11 6.55 15.81 -14.45
C ALA A 11 5.79 16.88 -13.65
N LEU A 12 4.51 16.65 -13.35
CA LEU A 12 3.72 17.53 -12.49
C LEU A 12 4.27 17.57 -11.05
N ALA A 13 4.57 16.41 -10.47
CA ALA A 13 5.17 16.31 -9.14
C ALA A 13 6.52 17.05 -9.09
N ASP A 14 7.39 16.84 -10.07
CA ASP A 14 8.70 17.49 -10.15
C ASP A 14 8.57 19.01 -10.29
N SER A 15 7.61 19.48 -11.10
CA SER A 15 7.30 20.91 -11.28
C SER A 15 6.80 21.56 -9.98
N ALA A 16 5.88 20.90 -9.28
CA ALA A 16 5.37 21.37 -7.98
C ALA A 16 6.48 21.33 -6.91
N HIS A 17 7.27 20.28 -6.87
CA HIS A 17 8.38 20.13 -5.93
C HIS A 17 9.44 21.23 -6.12
N ALA A 18 9.87 21.47 -7.36
CA ALA A 18 10.82 22.54 -7.68
C ALA A 18 10.26 23.95 -7.35
N PHE A 19 8.95 24.15 -7.53
CA PHE A 19 8.29 25.39 -7.09
C PHE A 19 8.40 25.55 -5.57
N VAL A 20 8.03 24.50 -4.82
CA VAL A 20 8.02 24.51 -3.35
C VAL A 20 9.42 24.75 -2.78
N GLU A 21 10.45 24.03 -3.26
CA GLU A 21 11.83 24.23 -2.79
C GLU A 21 12.34 25.66 -3.03
N ARG A 22 11.96 26.26 -4.16
CA ARG A 22 12.38 27.61 -4.51
C ARG A 22 11.73 28.68 -3.63
N VAL A 23 10.46 28.49 -3.27
CA VAL A 23 9.66 29.54 -2.61
C VAL A 23 9.50 29.33 -1.10
N VAL A 24 9.74 28.12 -0.60
CA VAL A 24 9.64 27.76 0.82
C VAL A 24 10.89 26.97 1.24
N PRO A 25 12.07 27.61 1.27
CA PRO A 25 13.25 26.99 1.86
C PRO A 25 13.08 26.87 3.39
N SER A 26 13.90 26.02 4.02
CA SER A 26 13.86 25.78 5.48
C SER A 26 13.98 27.09 6.27
N GLU A 27 14.84 28.01 5.84
CA GLU A 27 15.02 29.32 6.49
C GLU A 27 13.71 30.11 6.57
N LEU A 28 12.88 30.06 5.52
CA LEU A 28 11.57 30.72 5.51
C LEU A 28 10.61 30.06 6.51
N LEU A 29 10.64 28.73 6.62
CA LEU A 29 9.82 28.01 7.60
C LEU A 29 10.15 28.49 9.01
N HIS A 30 11.43 28.56 9.36
CA HIS A 30 11.90 29.02 10.68
C HIS A 30 11.58 30.49 10.94
N GLU A 31 11.77 31.38 9.96
CA GLU A 31 11.37 32.78 10.07
C GLU A 31 9.86 32.90 10.32
N THR A 32 9.06 32.10 9.61
CA THR A 32 7.59 32.11 9.72
C THR A 32 7.09 31.65 11.09
N LEU A 33 7.84 30.80 11.81
CA LEU A 33 7.48 30.38 13.17
C LEU A 33 7.51 31.51 14.20
N GLU A 34 8.33 32.54 13.94
CA GLU A 34 8.50 33.71 14.79
C GLU A 34 7.69 34.90 14.26
N THR A 35 7.70 35.10 12.94
CA THR A 35 7.02 36.21 12.26
C THR A 35 6.11 35.68 11.17
N PRO A 36 4.78 35.71 11.35
CA PRO A 36 3.84 35.25 10.31
C PRO A 36 4.07 35.93 8.97
N LEU A 37 3.91 35.16 7.88
CA LEU A 37 4.02 35.70 6.52
C LEU A 37 3.00 36.82 6.27
N PRO A 38 3.33 37.81 5.42
CA PRO A 38 2.36 38.77 4.94
C PRO A 38 1.24 38.08 4.17
N TRP A 39 0.09 38.75 4.08
CA TRP A 39 -1.08 38.23 3.39
C TRP A 39 -1.42 39.05 2.13
N PRO A 40 -1.65 38.41 0.97
CA PRO A 40 -1.41 36.98 0.69
C PRO A 40 0.09 36.61 0.78
N PRO A 41 0.44 35.33 0.98
CA PRO A 41 1.84 34.91 1.03
C PRO A 41 2.60 35.31 -0.24
N PRO A 42 3.91 35.65 -0.18
CA PRO A 42 4.66 36.14 -1.34
C PRO A 42 4.67 35.18 -2.54
N PHE A 43 4.58 33.87 -2.28
CA PHE A 43 4.54 32.84 -3.32
C PHE A 43 3.15 32.65 -3.95
N TRP A 44 2.09 33.21 -3.36
CA TRP A 44 0.71 32.91 -3.72
C TRP A 44 0.42 33.20 -5.19
N LYS A 45 0.78 34.40 -5.65
CA LYS A 45 0.56 34.79 -7.05
C LYS A 45 1.35 33.92 -8.01
N ALA A 46 2.59 33.56 -7.67
CA ALA A 46 3.41 32.68 -8.49
C ALA A 46 2.84 31.25 -8.56
N ALA A 47 2.25 30.74 -7.48
CA ALA A 47 1.57 29.45 -7.48
C ALA A 47 0.34 29.46 -8.41
N ALA A 48 -0.45 30.54 -8.36
CA ALA A 48 -1.61 30.72 -9.23
C ALA A 48 -1.23 30.92 -10.70
N ASP A 49 -0.19 31.70 -10.99
CA ASP A 49 0.32 31.90 -12.36
C ASP A 49 0.88 30.61 -12.98
N GLN A 50 1.36 29.68 -12.15
CA GLN A 50 1.76 28.33 -12.56
C GLN A 50 0.57 27.33 -12.64
N GLY A 51 -0.65 27.78 -12.31
CA GLY A 51 -1.86 26.95 -12.34
C GLY A 51 -2.01 25.97 -11.17
N LEU A 52 -1.14 26.06 -10.15
CA LEU A 52 -1.13 25.09 -9.03
C LEU A 52 -2.36 25.22 -8.12
N THR A 53 -2.97 26.40 -8.05
CA THR A 53 -4.18 26.66 -7.25
C THR A 53 -5.47 26.19 -7.93
N SER A 54 -5.42 25.81 -9.21
CA SER A 54 -6.58 25.55 -10.05
C SER A 54 -6.46 24.30 -10.92
N VAL A 55 -5.53 23.40 -10.57
CA VAL A 55 -5.23 22.20 -11.36
C VAL A 55 -6.48 21.34 -11.59
N HIS A 56 -7.35 21.19 -10.57
CA HIS A 56 -8.60 20.42 -10.59
C HIS A 56 -9.83 21.18 -11.10
N LEU A 57 -9.69 22.47 -11.40
CA LEU A 57 -10.83 23.31 -11.81
C LEU A 57 -11.00 23.26 -13.32
N ALA A 58 -12.24 23.42 -13.78
CA ALA A 58 -12.56 23.46 -15.21
C ALA A 58 -11.87 24.64 -15.93
N GLU A 59 -11.56 24.45 -17.21
CA GLU A 59 -10.96 25.51 -18.04
C GLU A 59 -11.87 26.75 -18.18
N SER A 60 -13.20 26.55 -18.11
CA SER A 60 -14.23 27.60 -18.17
C SER A 60 -14.09 28.67 -17.08
N VAL A 61 -13.53 28.29 -15.93
CA VAL A 61 -13.25 29.17 -14.79
C VAL A 61 -11.77 29.49 -14.65
N GLY A 62 -10.96 29.23 -15.68
CA GLY A 62 -9.51 29.50 -15.69
C GLY A 62 -8.68 28.45 -14.95
N GLY A 63 -9.22 27.25 -14.74
CA GLY A 63 -8.48 26.09 -14.25
C GLY A 63 -7.69 25.36 -15.35
N GLN A 64 -7.14 24.20 -15.01
CA GLN A 64 -6.36 23.36 -15.93
C GLN A 64 -7.14 22.14 -16.45
N GLY A 65 -8.36 21.90 -15.96
CA GLY A 65 -9.23 20.81 -16.41
C GLY A 65 -8.79 19.41 -15.98
N PHE A 66 -7.84 19.28 -15.04
CA PHE A 66 -7.49 17.98 -14.45
C PHE A 66 -8.42 17.62 -13.29
N GLY A 67 -8.13 16.51 -12.59
CA GLY A 67 -8.95 15.99 -11.50
C GLY A 67 -8.34 16.15 -10.11
N ALA A 68 -8.99 15.50 -9.15
CA ALA A 68 -8.55 15.33 -7.78
C ALA A 68 -7.21 14.57 -7.70
N LEU A 69 -6.90 13.67 -8.64
CA LEU A 69 -5.62 12.96 -8.67
C LEU A 69 -4.43 13.92 -8.88
N GLU A 70 -4.50 14.78 -9.91
CA GLU A 70 -3.46 15.78 -10.16
C GLU A 70 -3.36 16.78 -9.01
N LEU A 71 -4.49 17.17 -8.42
CA LEU A 71 -4.49 17.99 -7.21
C LEU A 71 -3.81 17.29 -6.04
N ALA A 72 -4.08 16.01 -5.80
CA ALA A 72 -3.46 15.25 -4.72
C ALA A 72 -1.94 15.16 -4.91
N ILE A 73 -1.45 15.03 -6.16
CA ILE A 73 -0.02 15.07 -6.48
C ILE A 73 0.59 16.41 -6.06
N VAL A 74 -0.02 17.54 -6.47
CA VAL A 74 0.47 18.88 -6.11
C VAL A 74 0.42 19.08 -4.59
N VAL A 75 -0.69 18.73 -3.95
CA VAL A 75 -0.88 18.89 -2.50
C VAL A 75 0.11 18.05 -1.70
N ALA A 76 0.49 16.85 -2.18
CA ALA A 76 1.51 16.04 -1.53
C ALA A 76 2.88 16.73 -1.55
N GLU A 77 3.25 17.45 -2.62
CA GLU A 77 4.51 18.20 -2.67
C GLU A 77 4.46 19.47 -1.79
N PHE A 78 3.31 20.13 -1.69
CA PHE A 78 3.11 21.21 -0.71
C PHE A 78 3.19 20.72 0.74
N GLY A 79 2.67 19.51 1.01
CA GLY A 79 2.82 18.83 2.30
C GLY A 79 4.27 18.46 2.57
N ARG A 80 5.01 17.98 1.56
CA ARG A 80 6.44 17.64 1.64
C ARG A 80 7.32 18.85 1.94
N GLY A 81 6.91 20.06 1.56
CA GLY A 81 7.59 21.31 1.92
C GLY A 81 7.03 22.04 3.15
N ALA A 82 6.05 21.45 3.86
CA ALA A 82 5.33 22.08 4.97
C ALA A 82 4.82 23.50 4.64
N VAL A 83 4.41 23.74 3.39
CA VAL A 83 4.14 25.09 2.86
C VAL A 83 3.20 25.86 3.81
N PRO A 84 3.61 27.06 4.28
CA PRO A 84 2.79 27.88 5.17
C PRO A 84 1.53 28.41 4.48
N GLY A 85 0.53 28.75 5.28
CA GLY A 85 -0.62 29.51 4.79
C GLY A 85 -1.66 28.67 4.04
N PRO A 86 -2.33 29.25 3.01
CA PRO A 86 -3.69 28.86 2.66
C PRO A 86 -3.83 27.89 1.49
N PHE A 87 -2.73 27.42 0.90
CA PHE A 87 -2.81 26.61 -0.32
C PHE A 87 -3.77 25.42 -0.17
N VAL A 88 -3.53 24.54 0.80
CA VAL A 88 -4.38 23.35 1.00
C VAL A 88 -5.82 23.72 1.39
N PRO A 89 -6.08 24.62 2.37
CA PRO A 89 -7.45 25.04 2.65
C PRO A 89 -8.19 25.68 1.47
N SER A 90 -7.49 26.44 0.63
CA SER A 90 -8.08 27.12 -0.52
C SER A 90 -8.41 26.17 -1.66
N VAL A 91 -7.53 25.21 -1.97
CA VAL A 91 -7.84 24.20 -3.00
C VAL A 91 -8.97 23.28 -2.54
N ILE A 92 -9.06 22.94 -1.24
CA ILE A 92 -10.23 22.23 -0.68
C ILE A 92 -11.50 23.04 -0.87
N ALA A 93 -11.51 24.32 -0.48
CA ALA A 93 -12.68 25.18 -0.63
C ALA A 93 -13.13 25.29 -2.09
N SER A 94 -12.20 25.46 -3.03
CA SER A 94 -12.51 25.50 -4.46
C SER A 94 -13.00 24.15 -5.00
N ALA A 95 -12.46 23.03 -4.51
CA ALA A 95 -12.92 21.68 -4.89
C ALA A 95 -14.34 21.40 -4.38
N LEU A 96 -14.70 21.89 -3.18
CA LEU A 96 -16.06 21.80 -2.65
C LEU A 96 -17.04 22.62 -3.51
N ILE A 97 -16.68 23.86 -3.86
CA ILE A 97 -17.51 24.71 -4.73
C ILE A 97 -17.64 24.07 -6.13
N SER A 98 -16.54 23.57 -6.70
CA SER A 98 -16.56 22.88 -8.00
C SER A 98 -17.37 21.59 -7.98
N GLY A 99 -17.40 20.88 -6.85
CA GLY A 99 -18.23 19.68 -6.67
C GLY A 99 -19.74 19.98 -6.61
N HIS A 100 -20.11 21.25 -6.38
CA HIS A 100 -21.49 21.72 -6.52
C HIS A 100 -21.80 22.17 -7.94
N ASP A 101 -20.93 23.01 -8.51
CA ASP A 101 -21.05 23.58 -9.84
C ASP A 101 -19.63 23.86 -10.39
N PRO A 102 -19.17 23.15 -11.44
CA PRO A 102 -17.83 23.34 -12.01
C PRO A 102 -17.64 24.72 -12.67
N ASP A 103 -18.73 25.41 -13.01
CA ASP A 103 -18.73 26.74 -13.65
C ASP A 103 -19.06 27.86 -12.65
N HIS A 104 -19.04 27.57 -11.35
CA HIS A 104 -19.48 28.50 -10.32
C HIS A 104 -18.67 29.82 -10.38
N PRO A 105 -19.32 31.01 -10.36
CA PRO A 105 -18.65 32.30 -10.61
C PRO A 105 -17.47 32.63 -9.68
N LEU A 106 -17.52 32.17 -8.42
CA LEU A 106 -16.42 32.37 -7.46
C LEU A 106 -15.14 31.62 -7.83
N LEU A 107 -15.21 30.57 -8.67
CA LEU A 107 -14.05 29.76 -9.00
C LEU A 107 -13.01 30.53 -9.82
N GLY A 108 -13.41 31.51 -10.64
CA GLY A 108 -12.47 32.31 -11.43
C GLY A 108 -11.47 33.11 -10.58
N ASP A 109 -11.96 33.75 -9.52
CA ASP A 109 -11.11 34.50 -8.60
C ASP A 109 -10.25 33.59 -7.73
N LEU A 110 -10.75 32.40 -7.36
CA LEU A 110 -9.97 31.39 -6.65
C LEU A 110 -8.90 30.78 -7.55
N ALA A 111 -9.21 30.54 -8.82
CA ALA A 111 -8.30 29.95 -9.78
C ALA A 111 -7.12 30.89 -10.09
N SER A 112 -7.41 32.16 -10.34
CA SER A 112 -6.40 33.21 -10.61
C SER A 112 -5.59 33.65 -9.39
N GLY A 113 -5.98 33.18 -8.20
CA GLY A 113 -5.40 33.57 -6.91
C GLY A 113 -5.79 34.97 -6.44
N ALA A 114 -6.76 35.63 -7.09
CA ALA A 114 -7.29 36.93 -6.69
C ALA A 114 -8.03 36.88 -5.34
N SER A 115 -8.70 35.75 -5.07
CA SER A 115 -9.33 35.45 -3.80
C SER A 115 -8.73 34.21 -3.17
N ILE A 116 -8.79 34.14 -1.84
CA ILE A 116 -8.40 32.96 -1.05
C ILE A 116 -9.63 32.51 -0.26
N ALA A 117 -9.97 31.23 -0.35
CA ALA A 117 -11.04 30.64 0.44
C ALA A 117 -10.48 29.66 1.47
N THR A 118 -11.32 29.27 2.42
CA THR A 118 -11.05 28.16 3.33
C THR A 118 -12.31 27.34 3.56
N PHE A 119 -12.18 26.26 4.31
CA PHE A 119 -13.26 25.35 4.63
C PHE A 119 -13.31 25.04 6.13
N ALA A 120 -14.50 24.72 6.64
CA ALA A 120 -14.69 24.13 7.95
C ALA A 120 -15.17 22.67 7.82
N SER A 121 -14.41 21.70 8.34
CA SER A 121 -14.84 20.28 8.32
C SER A 121 -16.10 20.02 9.15
N THR A 122 -16.27 20.79 10.23
CA THR A 122 -17.41 20.68 11.15
C THR A 122 -17.86 22.07 11.60
N SER A 123 -19.13 22.18 11.96
CA SER A 123 -19.70 23.41 12.50
C SER A 123 -20.87 23.07 13.43
N SER A 124 -21.29 24.05 14.22
CA SER A 124 -22.60 24.09 14.88
C SER A 124 -23.49 25.15 14.24
N PHE A 125 -23.31 25.42 12.94
CA PHE A 125 -24.14 26.36 12.20
C PHE A 125 -25.52 25.75 11.98
N ASN A 126 -26.56 26.54 12.24
CA ASN A 126 -27.94 26.21 11.96
C ASN A 126 -28.48 27.18 10.91
N GLY A 127 -29.15 26.63 9.90
CA GLY A 127 -29.74 27.38 8.80
C GLY A 127 -31.26 27.38 8.89
N THR A 128 -31.87 28.53 8.65
CA THR A 128 -33.32 28.66 8.45
C THR A 128 -33.59 29.23 7.08
N ALA A 129 -34.59 28.71 6.38
CA ALA A 129 -34.96 29.20 5.05
C ALA A 129 -35.36 30.68 5.13
N SER A 130 -34.77 31.51 4.26
CA SER A 130 -35.03 32.95 4.17
C SER A 130 -35.10 33.34 2.70
N GLY A 131 -36.32 33.47 2.17
CA GLY A 131 -36.52 33.65 0.73
C GLY A 131 -36.07 32.42 -0.06
N ASP A 132 -35.20 32.62 -1.05
CA ASP A 132 -34.52 31.59 -1.84
C ASP A 132 -33.17 31.14 -1.24
N GLY A 133 -32.71 31.81 -0.18
CA GLY A 133 -31.45 31.52 0.52
C GLY A 133 -31.64 30.99 1.95
N LEU A 134 -30.60 31.14 2.76
CA LEU A 134 -30.55 30.70 4.15
C LEU A 134 -30.13 31.84 5.08
N THR A 135 -30.74 31.92 6.26
CA THR A 135 -30.18 32.66 7.40
C THR A 135 -29.38 31.70 8.26
N VAL A 136 -28.11 32.00 8.49
CA VAL A 136 -27.16 31.14 9.21
C VAL A 136 -26.74 31.74 10.55
N ASP A 137 -26.86 30.94 11.60
CA ASP A 137 -26.49 31.26 12.97
C ASP A 137 -25.59 30.17 13.57
N GLY A 138 -24.61 30.55 14.38
CA GLY A 138 -23.78 29.62 15.15
C GLY A 138 -22.29 29.82 14.93
N GLN A 139 -21.52 28.75 15.00
CA GLN A 139 -20.07 28.83 14.92
C GLN A 139 -19.42 27.62 14.24
N ALA A 140 -18.28 27.86 13.60
CA ALA A 140 -17.27 26.86 13.28
C ALA A 140 -15.99 27.19 14.04
N ARG A 141 -15.40 26.20 14.71
CA ARG A 141 -14.19 26.39 15.53
C ARG A 141 -12.97 25.82 14.82
N SER A 142 -11.82 26.41 15.13
CA SER A 142 -10.51 26.00 14.61
C SER A 142 -10.44 25.88 13.08
N VAL A 143 -11.03 26.84 12.37
CA VAL A 143 -11.05 26.88 10.90
C VAL A 143 -9.69 27.37 10.39
N LEU A 144 -9.02 26.56 9.57
CA LEU A 144 -7.68 26.84 9.07
C LEU A 144 -7.68 28.11 8.23
N THR A 145 -6.73 29.02 8.47
CA THR A 145 -6.52 30.26 7.72
C THR A 145 -7.73 31.21 7.61
N ALA A 146 -8.80 30.98 8.37
CA ALA A 146 -10.06 31.72 8.21
C ALA A 146 -9.95 33.21 8.49
N ALA A 147 -9.06 33.64 9.39
CA ALA A 147 -8.84 35.05 9.68
C ALA A 147 -8.34 35.88 8.48
N SER A 148 -7.89 35.22 7.41
CA SER A 148 -7.33 35.88 6.24
C SER A 148 -8.01 35.46 4.93
N ALA A 149 -8.92 34.49 4.97
CA ALA A 149 -9.69 34.06 3.81
C ALA A 149 -10.82 35.06 3.49
N ALA A 150 -11.15 35.23 2.21
CA ALA A 150 -12.30 36.00 1.75
C ALA A 150 -13.62 35.22 1.88
N TYR A 151 -13.54 33.89 1.82
CA TYR A 151 -14.69 33.00 1.89
C TYR A 151 -14.45 31.80 2.82
N VAL A 152 -15.50 31.37 3.50
CA VAL A 152 -15.52 30.15 4.32
C VAL A 152 -16.61 29.21 3.80
N VAL A 153 -16.19 28.05 3.27
CA VAL A 153 -17.08 26.97 2.86
C VAL A 153 -17.37 26.10 4.08
N ALA A 154 -18.63 26.01 4.51
CA ALA A 154 -18.97 25.33 5.76
C ALA A 154 -20.26 24.52 5.67
N PRO A 155 -20.36 23.41 6.40
CA PRO A 155 -21.61 22.70 6.55
C PRO A 155 -22.55 23.47 7.49
N VAL A 156 -23.84 23.36 7.27
CA VAL A 156 -24.92 23.98 8.03
C VAL A 156 -26.04 22.97 8.22
N SER A 157 -26.53 22.81 9.44
CA SER A 157 -27.69 21.98 9.74
C SER A 157 -28.98 22.72 9.38
N VAL A 158 -29.81 22.13 8.54
CA VAL A 158 -31.13 22.66 8.13
C VAL A 158 -32.17 21.60 8.45
N GLY A 159 -32.81 21.70 9.61
CA GLY A 159 -33.67 20.63 10.12
C GLY A 159 -32.86 19.36 10.43
N ALA A 160 -33.22 18.25 9.77
CA ALA A 160 -32.48 16.99 9.88
C ALA A 160 -31.37 16.85 8.83
N ASP A 161 -31.36 17.72 7.82
CA ASP A 161 -30.44 17.67 6.69
C ASP A 161 -29.20 18.52 6.95
N ARG A 162 -28.15 18.24 6.17
CA ARG A 162 -26.90 18.98 6.19
C ARG A 162 -26.62 19.54 4.80
N VAL A 163 -26.46 20.86 4.73
CA VAL A 163 -26.23 21.59 3.48
C VAL A 163 -24.92 22.36 3.61
N TRP A 164 -24.17 22.47 2.51
CA TRP A 164 -22.93 23.24 2.48
C TRP A 164 -23.19 24.65 1.94
N VAL A 165 -22.54 25.66 2.50
CA VAL A 165 -22.69 27.06 2.09
C VAL A 165 -21.36 27.77 1.95
N VAL A 166 -21.34 28.86 1.20
CA VAL A 166 -20.21 29.81 1.11
C VAL A 166 -20.54 31.08 1.89
N LEU A 167 -19.85 31.30 3.01
CA LEU A 167 -19.96 32.53 3.81
C LEU A 167 -18.89 33.53 3.36
N SER A 168 -19.24 34.81 3.25
CA SER A 168 -18.24 35.87 3.09
C SER A 168 -17.59 36.17 4.44
N ALA A 169 -16.29 36.42 4.43
CA ALA A 169 -15.55 36.87 5.60
C ALA A 169 -16.07 38.20 6.17
N ASP A 170 -16.63 39.08 5.33
CA ASP A 170 -17.18 40.37 5.74
C ASP A 170 -18.49 40.23 6.53
N ASP A 171 -19.19 39.11 6.36
CA ASP A 171 -20.47 38.84 7.00
C ASP A 171 -20.35 38.07 8.33
N VAL A 172 -19.15 37.57 8.67
CA VAL A 172 -18.90 36.74 9.85
C VAL A 172 -17.87 37.36 10.78
N THR A 173 -17.94 37.00 12.06
CA THR A 173 -16.89 37.36 13.01
C THR A 173 -15.78 36.33 12.97
N LEU A 174 -14.55 36.78 12.70
CA LEU A 174 -13.33 35.96 12.67
C LEU A 174 -12.48 36.26 13.92
N ALA A 175 -12.31 35.26 14.78
CA ALA A 175 -11.51 35.38 16.01
C ALA A 175 -10.24 34.49 15.91
N PRO A 176 -9.08 35.06 15.53
CA PRO A 176 -7.82 34.32 15.41
C PRO A 176 -7.44 33.58 16.70
N GLN A 177 -6.88 32.38 16.56
CA GLN A 177 -6.39 31.53 17.65
C GLN A 177 -4.93 31.13 17.40
N GLN A 178 -4.19 30.88 18.47
CA GLN A 178 -2.83 30.35 18.35
C GLN A 178 -2.87 28.87 17.95
N SER A 179 -2.34 28.57 16.76
CA SER A 179 -2.27 27.21 16.23
C SER A 179 -1.11 26.41 16.83
N VAL A 180 -1.28 25.09 16.95
CA VAL A 180 -0.18 24.16 17.26
C VAL A 180 0.86 24.13 16.13
N ASP A 181 0.40 24.22 14.90
CA ASP A 181 1.18 24.47 13.71
C ASP A 181 1.19 25.97 13.43
N ARG A 182 2.29 26.63 13.82
CA ARG A 182 2.41 28.09 13.67
C ARG A 182 2.45 28.54 12.21
N LEU A 183 2.75 27.64 11.27
CA LEU A 183 2.75 27.94 9.84
C LEU A 183 1.33 27.94 9.24
N ARG A 184 0.35 27.43 9.98
CA ARG A 184 -1.05 27.39 9.56
C ARG A 184 -1.95 27.94 10.68
N PRO A 185 -2.26 29.26 10.65
CA PRO A 185 -3.11 29.87 11.66
C PRO A 185 -4.53 29.28 11.62
N VAL A 186 -5.24 29.38 12.73
CA VAL A 186 -6.65 28.96 12.86
C VAL A 186 -7.48 30.11 13.41
N ALA A 187 -8.78 30.15 13.11
CA ALA A 187 -9.71 31.10 13.74
C ALA A 187 -11.04 30.43 14.11
N HIS A 188 -11.76 31.04 15.04
CA HIS A 188 -13.19 30.75 15.22
C HIS A 188 -14.00 31.66 14.28
N VAL A 189 -14.98 31.07 13.62
CA VAL A 189 -15.90 31.75 12.71
C VAL A 189 -17.27 31.75 13.37
N THR A 190 -17.86 32.93 13.56
CA THR A 190 -19.21 33.08 14.14
C THR A 190 -20.11 33.80 13.15
N ALA A 191 -21.26 33.20 12.87
CA ALA A 191 -22.34 33.77 12.07
C ALA A 191 -23.48 34.16 13.01
N ALA A 192 -23.98 35.37 12.87
CA ALA A 192 -25.12 35.88 13.62
C ALA A 192 -26.15 36.43 12.62
N ALA A 193 -27.19 35.64 12.34
CA ALA A 193 -28.23 35.89 11.37
C ALA A 193 -27.71 36.28 9.97
N VAL A 194 -26.63 35.62 9.52
CA VAL A 194 -26.00 35.91 8.22
C VAL A 194 -26.90 35.45 7.09
N GLN A 195 -27.21 36.37 6.16
CA GLN A 195 -28.00 36.02 4.97
C GLN A 195 -27.07 35.42 3.90
N VAL A 196 -27.30 34.15 3.58
CA VAL A 196 -26.62 33.43 2.51
C VAL A 196 -27.57 33.37 1.31
N PRO A 197 -27.23 34.01 0.18
CA PRO A 197 -28.06 33.96 -1.03
C PRO A 197 -28.08 32.57 -1.66
N ALA A 198 -29.10 32.30 -2.49
CA ALA A 198 -29.33 30.99 -3.10
C ALA A 198 -28.12 30.45 -3.90
N ASP A 199 -27.42 31.33 -4.61
CA ASP A 199 -26.22 31.03 -5.40
C ASP A 199 -24.99 30.65 -4.54
N ARG A 200 -25.06 30.83 -3.21
CA ARG A 200 -24.03 30.40 -2.26
C ARG A 200 -24.45 29.22 -1.39
N VAL A 201 -25.60 28.60 -1.70
CA VAL A 201 -26.06 27.35 -1.10
C VAL A 201 -25.70 26.21 -2.05
N LEU A 202 -24.76 25.35 -1.65
CA LEU A 202 -24.17 24.31 -2.48
C LEU A 202 -25.07 23.06 -2.56
N THR A 203 -26.26 23.20 -3.12
CA THR A 203 -27.33 22.18 -3.09
C THR A 203 -26.99 20.86 -3.77
N ASN A 204 -26.16 20.88 -4.82
CA ASN A 204 -25.67 19.66 -5.51
C ASN A 204 -24.53 18.95 -4.77
N LEU A 205 -23.96 19.53 -3.70
CA LEU A 205 -22.86 18.93 -2.95
C LEU A 205 -23.39 18.18 -1.72
N THR A 206 -23.33 16.85 -1.77
CA THR A 206 -23.70 16.01 -0.63
C THR A 206 -22.64 16.06 0.48
N ASP A 207 -23.05 15.84 1.74
CA ASP A 207 -22.11 15.83 2.87
C ASP A 207 -21.06 14.70 2.76
N ALA A 208 -21.46 13.55 2.22
CA ALA A 208 -20.54 12.43 1.96
C ALA A 208 -19.48 12.80 0.91
N ARG A 209 -19.88 13.46 -0.18
CA ARG A 209 -18.95 13.92 -1.22
C ARG A 209 -18.03 15.01 -0.69
N ALA A 210 -18.56 16.00 0.04
CA ALA A 210 -17.76 17.05 0.67
C ALA A 210 -16.71 16.48 1.64
N THR A 211 -17.13 15.54 2.50
CA THR A 211 -16.24 14.86 3.45
C THR A 211 -15.18 14.04 2.72
N SER A 212 -15.53 13.39 1.61
CA SER A 212 -14.58 12.61 0.79
C SER A 212 -13.52 13.50 0.13
N ILE A 213 -13.92 14.66 -0.41
CA ILE A 213 -13.00 15.67 -0.97
C ILE A 213 -12.02 16.17 0.10
N ILE A 214 -12.54 16.60 1.25
CA ILE A 214 -11.74 17.10 2.38
C ILE A 214 -10.75 16.02 2.85
N SER A 215 -11.25 14.81 3.09
CA SER A 215 -10.47 13.70 3.62
C SER A 215 -9.34 13.30 2.68
N THR A 216 -9.61 13.24 1.38
CA THR A 216 -8.62 12.87 0.36
C THR A 216 -7.51 13.91 0.26
N ILE A 217 -7.87 15.20 0.15
CA ILE A 217 -6.87 16.27 -0.02
C ILE A 217 -6.01 16.45 1.23
N LEU A 218 -6.60 16.43 2.44
CA LEU A 218 -5.83 16.47 3.69
C LEU A 218 -4.93 15.24 3.86
N SER A 219 -5.38 14.07 3.40
CA SER A 219 -4.57 12.84 3.41
C SER A 219 -3.40 12.93 2.43
N ALA A 220 -3.57 13.57 1.28
CA ALA A 220 -2.47 13.84 0.35
C ALA A 220 -1.39 14.73 0.99
N GLU A 221 -1.78 15.78 1.72
CA GLU A 221 -0.83 16.60 2.46
C GLU A 221 -0.09 15.77 3.54
N ALA A 222 -0.81 14.91 4.26
CA ALA A 222 -0.24 14.02 5.28
C ALA A 222 0.79 13.04 4.69
N VAL A 223 0.54 12.49 3.49
CA VAL A 223 1.53 11.66 2.79
C VAL A 223 2.78 12.47 2.43
N GLY A 224 2.63 13.74 2.02
CA GLY A 224 3.76 14.65 1.82
C GLY A 224 4.65 14.78 3.07
N VAL A 225 4.03 14.99 4.22
CA VAL A 225 4.71 15.05 5.54
C VAL A 225 5.41 13.73 5.87
N ALA A 226 4.75 12.59 5.66
CA ALA A 226 5.31 11.27 5.93
C ALA A 226 6.53 10.97 5.04
N ARG A 227 6.46 11.35 3.75
CA ARG A 227 7.56 11.24 2.79
C ARG A 227 8.75 12.07 3.22
N TRP A 228 8.55 13.35 3.51
CA TRP A 228 9.63 14.22 4.00
C TRP A 228 10.32 13.62 5.22
N ALA A 229 9.55 13.19 6.22
CA ALA A 229 10.10 12.64 7.46
C ALA A 229 10.88 11.33 7.22
N THR A 230 10.41 10.47 6.32
CA THR A 230 11.10 9.24 5.92
C THR A 230 12.42 9.53 5.22
N ASP A 231 12.40 10.43 4.23
CA ASP A 231 13.59 10.79 3.46
C ASP A 231 14.66 11.39 4.39
N ILE A 232 14.30 12.40 5.16
CA ILE A 232 15.22 13.13 6.05
C ILE A 232 15.81 12.23 7.14
N ALA A 233 14.99 11.36 7.76
CA ALA A 233 15.49 10.37 8.72
C ALA A 233 16.48 9.39 8.08
N SER A 234 16.17 8.89 6.88
CA SER A 234 17.02 7.92 6.19
C SER A 234 18.34 8.54 5.72
N GLU A 235 18.32 9.76 5.19
CA GLU A 235 19.53 10.47 4.77
C GLU A 235 20.46 10.75 5.96
N TYR A 236 19.91 11.22 7.08
CA TYR A 236 20.70 11.40 8.30
C TYR A 236 21.29 10.08 8.79
N ALA A 237 20.52 8.99 8.72
CA ALA A 237 20.99 7.67 9.14
C ALA A 237 22.14 7.12 8.30
N LYS A 238 22.28 7.54 7.03
CA LYS A 238 23.41 7.16 6.16
C LYS A 238 24.73 7.78 6.58
N VAL A 239 24.69 8.99 7.14
CA VAL A 239 25.91 9.80 7.36
C VAL A 239 26.26 9.98 8.83
N ARG A 240 25.28 9.89 9.75
CA ARG A 240 25.52 10.08 11.17
C ARG A 240 26.27 8.89 11.77
N GLU A 241 27.40 9.12 12.43
CA GLU A 241 28.23 8.01 12.95
C GLU A 241 28.20 7.80 14.47
N GLN A 242 27.83 6.61 14.93
CA GLN A 242 28.03 6.19 16.34
C GLN A 242 28.93 4.97 16.38
N PHE A 243 29.84 4.93 17.36
CA PHE A 243 30.81 3.83 17.50
C PHE A 243 31.62 3.54 16.22
N GLY A 244 31.96 4.60 15.47
CA GLY A 244 32.74 4.53 14.22
C GLY A 244 31.99 3.96 13.02
N ARG A 245 30.65 3.95 13.05
CA ARG A 245 29.80 3.40 11.98
C ARG A 245 28.58 4.29 11.75
N PRO A 246 28.09 4.42 10.50
CA PRO A 246 26.80 5.03 10.24
C PRO A 246 25.68 4.39 11.04
N ILE A 247 24.81 5.19 11.65
CA ILE A 247 23.74 4.66 12.51
C ILE A 247 22.74 3.80 11.73
N GLY A 248 22.64 4.00 10.41
CA GLY A 248 21.86 3.15 9.50
C GLY A 248 22.35 1.71 9.40
N GLN A 249 23.54 1.37 9.92
CA GLN A 249 24.01 -0.03 10.05
C GLN A 249 23.46 -0.73 11.30
N PHE A 250 22.95 0.02 12.29
CA PHE A 250 22.35 -0.58 13.48
C PHE A 250 20.90 -0.96 13.18
N GLN A 251 20.58 -2.26 13.30
CA GLN A 251 19.25 -2.79 12.97
C GLN A 251 18.09 -2.00 13.59
N GLY A 252 18.23 -1.52 14.84
CA GLY A 252 17.18 -0.72 15.48
C GLY A 252 16.82 0.57 14.74
N ILE A 253 17.80 1.30 14.22
CA ILE A 253 17.57 2.52 13.42
C ILE A 253 17.18 2.15 11.99
N LYS A 254 17.85 1.14 11.42
CA LYS A 254 17.57 0.63 10.07
C LYS A 254 16.10 0.21 9.91
N HIS A 255 15.61 -0.62 10.83
CA HIS A 255 14.25 -1.15 10.82
C HIS A 255 13.21 -0.06 11.10
N LYS A 256 13.54 0.94 11.92
CA LYS A 256 12.70 2.13 12.11
C LYS A 256 12.50 2.87 10.79
N CYS A 257 13.58 3.19 10.08
CA CYS A 257 13.49 3.86 8.78
C CYS A 257 12.73 3.01 7.74
N ALA A 258 13.01 1.70 7.70
CA ALA A 258 12.26 0.78 6.82
C ALA A 258 10.76 0.73 7.14
N THR A 259 10.38 0.81 8.41
CA THR A 259 8.97 0.86 8.83
C THR A 259 8.33 2.18 8.38
N MET A 260 9.02 3.31 8.54
CA MET A 260 8.55 4.63 8.06
C MET A 260 8.27 4.59 6.55
N ALA A 261 9.18 4.01 5.77
CA ALA A 261 8.99 3.81 4.34
C ALA A 261 7.77 2.93 4.05
N ALA A 262 7.65 1.77 4.71
CA ALA A 262 6.54 0.85 4.49
C ALA A 262 5.16 1.50 4.76
N VAL A 263 5.00 2.19 5.90
CA VAL A 263 3.72 2.84 6.23
C VAL A 263 3.41 4.03 5.32
N THR A 264 4.45 4.76 4.89
CA THR A 264 4.32 5.85 3.90
C THR A 264 3.85 5.32 2.55
N GLU A 265 4.41 4.20 2.06
CA GLU A 265 3.97 3.57 0.81
C GLU A 265 2.51 3.12 0.87
N ARG A 266 2.08 2.47 1.96
CA ARG A 266 0.69 2.05 2.14
C ARG A 266 -0.28 3.24 2.19
N ALA A 267 0.07 4.29 2.92
CA ALA A 267 -0.72 5.52 2.96
C ALA A 267 -0.79 6.21 1.58
N THR A 268 0.33 6.26 0.86
CA THR A 268 0.39 6.82 -0.49
C THR A 268 -0.53 6.08 -1.45
N ALA A 269 -0.55 4.74 -1.39
CA ALA A 269 -1.44 3.92 -2.20
C ALA A 269 -2.93 4.19 -1.90
N ALA A 270 -3.29 4.35 -0.62
CA ALA A 270 -4.66 4.68 -0.23
C ALA A 270 -5.11 6.07 -0.68
N VAL A 271 -4.24 7.09 -0.59
CA VAL A 271 -4.55 8.44 -1.10
C VAL A 271 -4.69 8.44 -2.61
N TRP A 272 -3.81 7.75 -3.32
CA TRP A 272 -3.87 7.62 -4.77
C TRP A 272 -5.21 7.03 -5.23
N ASP A 273 -5.68 5.98 -4.55
CA ASP A 273 -6.98 5.36 -4.83
C ASP A 273 -8.15 6.28 -4.50
N ALA A 274 -8.13 6.95 -3.34
CA ALA A 274 -9.16 7.92 -2.96
C ALA A 274 -9.28 9.08 -3.94
N ALA A 275 -8.15 9.58 -4.47
CA ALA A 275 -8.14 10.66 -5.44
C ALA A 275 -8.71 10.20 -6.81
N ARG A 276 -8.37 8.99 -7.25
CA ARG A 276 -8.98 8.38 -8.45
C ARG A 276 -10.48 8.16 -8.29
N ALA A 277 -10.91 7.66 -7.14
CA ALA A 277 -12.33 7.44 -6.84
C ALA A 277 -13.14 8.74 -6.87
N LEU A 278 -12.50 9.89 -6.57
CA LEU A 278 -13.16 11.19 -6.73
C LEU A 278 -13.37 11.55 -8.21
N ASP A 279 -12.46 11.17 -9.09
CA ASP A 279 -12.51 11.52 -10.52
C ASP A 279 -13.37 10.55 -11.35
N ASP A 280 -13.66 9.36 -10.82
CA ASP A 280 -14.43 8.34 -11.51
C ASP A 280 -15.96 8.62 -11.43
N GLU A 281 -16.57 8.94 -12.57
CA GLU A 281 -18.01 9.19 -12.69
C GLU A 281 -18.86 7.91 -12.54
N ASP A 282 -18.27 6.73 -12.79
CA ASP A 282 -18.97 5.44 -12.71
C ASP A 282 -19.06 4.90 -11.27
N GLU A 283 -18.39 5.56 -10.31
CA GLU A 283 -18.38 5.14 -8.92
C GLU A 283 -19.58 5.62 -8.11
N THR A 284 -20.17 4.68 -7.36
CA THR A 284 -21.21 5.04 -6.39
C THR A 284 -20.64 5.82 -5.22
N ALA A 285 -21.43 6.76 -4.67
CA ALA A 285 -21.02 7.61 -3.55
C ALA A 285 -20.44 6.84 -2.34
N GLY A 286 -20.95 5.62 -2.06
CA GLY A 286 -20.45 4.78 -0.98
C GLY A 286 -19.04 4.23 -1.19
N ILE A 287 -18.64 3.98 -2.44
CA ILE A 287 -17.30 3.51 -2.79
C ILE A 287 -16.28 4.65 -2.65
N VAL A 288 -16.63 5.84 -3.13
CA VAL A 288 -15.81 7.05 -2.96
C VAL A 288 -15.61 7.36 -1.48
N GLU A 289 -16.67 7.25 -0.68
CA GLU A 289 -16.60 7.45 0.76
C GLU A 289 -15.71 6.41 1.46
N PHE A 290 -15.80 5.13 1.06
CA PHE A 290 -14.91 4.08 1.56
C PHE A 290 -13.44 4.39 1.27
N ALA A 291 -13.10 4.74 0.03
CA ALA A 291 -11.72 5.04 -0.38
C ALA A 291 -11.16 6.25 0.38
N ALA A 292 -11.93 7.34 0.45
CA ALA A 292 -11.54 8.54 1.20
C ALA A 292 -11.38 8.28 2.71
N ALA A 293 -12.25 7.45 3.30
CA ALA A 293 -12.15 7.07 4.71
C ALA A 293 -10.96 6.15 4.98
N ALA A 294 -10.61 5.25 4.05
CA ALA A 294 -9.40 4.42 4.13
C ALA A 294 -8.13 5.29 4.08
N ALA A 295 -8.08 6.27 3.16
CA ALA A 295 -7.00 7.26 3.09
C ALA A 295 -6.87 8.07 4.39
N ALA A 296 -7.99 8.60 4.91
CA ALA A 296 -8.04 9.35 6.17
C ALA A 296 -7.73 8.51 7.41
N THR A 297 -7.83 7.18 7.32
CA THR A 297 -7.40 6.27 8.39
C THR A 297 -5.88 6.06 8.36
N LEU A 298 -5.29 5.93 7.18
CA LEU A 298 -3.88 5.53 7.01
C LEU A 298 -2.90 6.70 6.95
N ALA A 299 -3.21 7.75 6.19
CA ALA A 299 -2.31 8.86 5.91
C ALA A 299 -1.93 9.70 7.13
N PRO A 300 -2.86 10.20 7.96
CA PRO A 300 -2.49 10.97 9.15
C PRO A 300 -1.71 10.13 10.18
N ALA A 301 -2.04 8.83 10.31
CA ALA A 301 -1.30 7.92 11.17
C ALA A 301 0.16 7.74 10.68
N ALA A 302 0.36 7.58 9.37
CA ALA A 302 1.69 7.52 8.78
C ALA A 302 2.47 8.83 8.97
N ALA A 303 1.84 9.99 8.75
CA ALA A 303 2.45 11.30 8.96
C ALA A 303 2.92 11.50 10.40
N GLN A 304 2.08 11.15 11.38
CA GLN A 304 2.42 11.26 12.80
C GLN A 304 3.55 10.32 13.19
N GLN A 305 3.44 9.03 12.84
CA GLN A 305 4.46 8.04 13.18
C GLN A 305 5.81 8.41 12.55
N CYS A 306 5.83 8.79 11.27
CA CYS A 306 7.06 9.15 10.58
C CYS A 306 7.66 10.44 11.14
N ALA A 307 6.85 11.47 11.45
CA ALA A 307 7.38 12.69 12.07
C ALA A 307 7.99 12.40 13.46
N GLN A 308 7.34 11.56 14.27
CA GLN A 308 7.86 11.14 15.58
C GLN A 308 9.17 10.34 15.44
N ASP A 309 9.22 9.39 14.52
CA ASP A 309 10.41 8.58 14.29
C ASP A 309 11.55 9.38 13.66
N CYS A 310 11.25 10.38 12.83
CA CYS A 310 12.25 11.31 12.31
C CYS A 310 12.94 12.07 13.44
N ILE A 311 12.18 12.56 14.43
CA ILE A 311 12.74 13.16 15.65
C ILE A 311 13.64 12.16 16.38
N GLN A 312 13.19 10.92 16.56
CA GLN A 312 13.96 9.87 17.24
C GLN A 312 15.27 9.52 16.53
N VAL A 313 15.26 9.42 15.20
CA VAL A 313 16.46 9.12 14.39
C VAL A 313 17.47 10.26 14.48
N HIS A 314 17.02 11.51 14.49
CA HIS A 314 17.88 12.68 14.68
C HIS A 314 18.38 12.81 16.13
N GLY A 315 17.63 12.27 17.10
CA GLY A 315 17.92 12.38 18.52
C GLY A 315 17.70 13.79 19.02
N GLY A 316 18.63 14.31 19.84
CA GLY A 316 18.49 15.63 20.48
C GLY A 316 18.18 16.75 19.50
N ILE A 317 18.89 16.85 18.37
CA ILE A 317 18.72 17.92 17.38
C ILE A 317 17.30 17.92 16.77
N GLY A 318 16.70 16.75 16.55
CA GLY A 318 15.34 16.64 16.01
C GLY A 318 14.25 17.18 16.95
N TYR A 319 14.55 17.32 18.24
CA TYR A 319 13.65 17.89 19.24
C TYR A 319 13.84 19.41 19.43
N THR A 320 14.87 20.00 18.84
CA THR A 320 15.19 21.43 18.99
C THR A 320 14.46 22.31 17.97
N TRP A 321 14.49 23.63 18.17
CA TRP A 321 13.83 24.58 17.25
C TRP A 321 14.56 24.69 15.92
N GLU A 322 15.86 24.40 15.92
CA GLU A 322 16.83 24.57 14.84
C GLU A 322 16.68 23.56 13.70
N HIS A 323 15.88 22.51 13.89
CA HIS A 323 15.67 21.46 12.89
C HIS A 323 14.20 21.36 12.49
N ASP A 324 13.92 21.16 11.21
CA ASP A 324 12.54 21.16 10.67
C ASP A 324 11.63 20.07 11.25
N ALA A 325 12.18 19.02 11.84
CA ALA A 325 11.41 17.85 12.32
C ALA A 325 10.24 18.23 13.25
N HIS A 326 10.40 19.25 14.10
CA HIS A 326 9.31 19.71 14.96
C HIS A 326 8.18 20.41 14.18
N ILE A 327 8.50 21.06 13.06
CA ILE A 327 7.54 21.71 12.15
C ILE A 327 6.63 20.65 11.54
N TYR A 328 7.21 19.59 11.00
CA TYR A 328 6.46 18.48 10.39
C TYR A 328 5.65 17.71 11.43
N TYR A 329 6.15 17.55 12.66
CA TYR A 329 5.36 16.96 13.74
C TYR A 329 4.14 17.82 14.11
N ARG A 330 4.31 19.15 14.20
CA ARG A 330 3.20 20.08 14.44
C ARG A 330 2.19 20.07 13.28
N ARG A 331 2.66 20.04 12.03
CA ARG A 331 1.82 19.89 10.83
C ARG A 331 1.01 18.61 10.89
N ALA A 332 1.61 17.47 11.24
CA ALA A 332 0.91 16.21 11.40
C ALA A 332 -0.20 16.29 12.46
N LEU A 333 0.07 16.93 13.62
CA LEU A 333 -0.94 17.16 14.65
C LEU A 333 -2.10 18.02 14.16
N GLY A 334 -1.81 19.08 13.38
CA GLY A 334 -2.82 19.92 12.75
C GLY A 334 -3.69 19.16 11.75
N LEU A 335 -3.08 18.31 10.92
CA LEU A 335 -3.78 17.48 9.93
C LEU A 335 -4.71 16.45 10.59
N ILE A 336 -4.24 15.78 11.63
CA ILE A 336 -5.07 14.85 12.42
C ILE A 336 -6.29 15.57 12.99
N ALA A 337 -6.10 16.76 13.56
CA ALA A 337 -7.21 17.55 14.10
C ALA A 337 -8.19 18.01 13.02
N ALA A 338 -7.70 18.36 11.82
CA ALA A 338 -8.53 18.82 10.70
C ALA A 338 -9.39 17.71 10.06
N LEU A 339 -8.92 16.46 10.10
CA LEU A 339 -9.66 15.27 9.64
C LEU A 339 -10.75 14.83 10.63
N GLY A 340 -10.82 15.44 11.82
CA GLY A 340 -11.87 15.19 12.81
C GLY A 340 -11.42 14.28 13.95
N ARG A 341 -12.35 13.53 14.54
CA ARG A 341 -12.05 12.62 15.64
C ARG A 341 -11.38 11.36 15.10
N SER A 342 -10.37 10.83 15.79
CA SER A 342 -9.58 9.68 15.32
C SER A 342 -10.41 8.46 14.92
N GLY A 343 -11.56 8.21 15.56
CA GLY A 343 -12.43 7.07 15.28
C GLY A 343 -13.49 7.27 14.18
N SER A 344 -13.64 8.47 13.61
CA SER A 344 -14.69 8.70 12.61
C SER A 344 -14.38 8.00 11.28
N ALA A 345 -13.16 8.15 10.77
CA ALA A 345 -12.77 7.52 9.50
C ALA A 345 -12.79 5.98 9.58
N PRO A 346 -12.22 5.31 10.60
CA PRO A 346 -12.36 3.85 10.75
C PRO A 346 -13.83 3.39 10.84
N THR A 347 -14.68 4.14 11.54
CA THR A 347 -16.12 3.82 11.62
C THR A 347 -16.80 3.90 10.26
N THR A 348 -16.47 4.92 9.45
CA THR A 348 -16.96 5.05 8.07
C THR A 348 -16.46 3.91 7.18
N VAL A 349 -15.20 3.49 7.33
CA VAL A 349 -14.64 2.32 6.63
C VAL A 349 -15.47 1.07 6.92
N VAL A 350 -15.77 0.77 8.19
CA VAL A 350 -16.61 -0.38 8.55
C VAL A 350 -17.99 -0.27 7.92
N ARG A 351 -18.66 0.87 8.11
CA ARG A 351 -20.04 1.08 7.64
C ARG A 351 -20.12 0.88 6.13
N THR A 352 -19.29 1.58 5.36
CA THR A 352 -19.30 1.52 3.90
C THR A 352 -18.89 0.15 3.36
N ALA A 353 -17.90 -0.51 3.97
CA ALA A 353 -17.49 -1.87 3.58
C ALA A 353 -18.61 -2.90 3.77
N VAL A 354 -19.39 -2.80 4.86
CA VAL A 354 -20.52 -3.71 5.13
C VAL A 354 -21.73 -3.39 4.26
N GLU A 355 -22.07 -2.10 4.08
CA GLU A 355 -23.25 -1.66 3.33
C GLU A 355 -23.09 -1.81 1.82
N HIS A 356 -21.88 -1.57 1.29
CA HIS A 356 -21.62 -1.47 -0.16
C HIS A 356 -20.58 -2.47 -0.66
N GLY A 357 -19.94 -3.22 0.23
CA GLY A 357 -18.81 -4.08 -0.11
C GLY A 357 -17.49 -3.29 -0.20
N LEU A 358 -16.40 -4.02 -0.37
CA LEU A 358 -15.09 -3.42 -0.60
C LEU A 358 -14.99 -2.86 -2.02
N ARG A 359 -14.30 -1.72 -2.14
CA ARG A 359 -13.87 -1.20 -3.44
C ARG A 359 -13.05 -2.25 -4.18
N LYS A 360 -13.41 -2.51 -5.44
CA LYS A 360 -12.65 -3.39 -6.31
C LYS A 360 -11.34 -2.70 -6.70
N VAL A 361 -10.24 -3.41 -6.50
CA VAL A 361 -8.91 -2.95 -6.89
C VAL A 361 -8.65 -3.49 -8.30
N ASP A 362 -8.95 -2.66 -9.29
CA ASP A 362 -8.83 -2.97 -10.72
C ASP A 362 -7.98 -1.88 -11.41
N ILE A 363 -7.43 -2.19 -12.59
CA ILE A 363 -6.81 -1.19 -13.46
C ILE A 363 -7.88 -0.76 -14.47
N ASP A 364 -8.21 0.53 -14.52
CA ASP A 364 -8.87 1.10 -15.69
C ASP A 364 -7.92 0.99 -16.87
N LEU A 365 -8.15 -0.03 -17.67
CA LEU A 365 -7.34 -0.27 -18.84
C LEU A 365 -7.81 0.68 -19.94
N ALA A 366 -6.85 1.31 -20.62
CA ALA A 366 -7.15 2.22 -21.72
C ALA A 366 -8.06 1.55 -22.76
N PRO A 367 -8.95 2.29 -23.46
CA PRO A 367 -9.90 1.71 -24.42
C PRO A 367 -9.25 0.81 -25.48
N GLU A 368 -8.01 1.08 -25.85
CA GLU A 368 -7.17 0.27 -26.74
C GLU A 368 -6.92 -1.17 -26.26
N THR A 369 -7.01 -1.42 -24.96
CA THR A 369 -6.86 -2.76 -24.36
C THR A 369 -8.15 -3.58 -24.39
N GLU A 370 -9.31 -2.99 -24.69
CA GLU A 370 -10.59 -3.71 -24.68
C GLU A 370 -10.63 -4.80 -25.76
N ALA A 371 -9.98 -4.58 -26.91
CA ALA A 371 -9.83 -5.61 -27.94
C ALA A 371 -9.07 -6.84 -27.41
N LEU A 372 -7.96 -6.61 -26.72
CA LEU A 372 -7.16 -7.65 -26.06
C LEU A 372 -7.96 -8.34 -24.94
N ARG A 373 -8.71 -7.58 -24.14
CA ARG A 373 -9.61 -8.14 -23.10
C ARG A 373 -10.68 -9.02 -23.71
N GLN A 374 -11.29 -8.63 -24.83
CA GLN A 374 -12.28 -9.44 -25.53
C GLN A 374 -11.69 -10.73 -26.09
N GLU A 375 -10.48 -10.68 -26.65
CA GLU A 375 -9.74 -11.86 -27.10
C GLU A 375 -9.49 -12.83 -25.93
N ILE A 376 -8.90 -12.35 -24.84
CA ILE A 376 -8.63 -13.15 -23.65
C ILE A 376 -9.93 -13.71 -23.05
N ARG A 377 -10.99 -12.89 -22.98
CA ARG A 377 -12.31 -13.33 -22.50
C ARG A 377 -12.86 -14.48 -23.35
N SER A 378 -12.75 -14.39 -24.67
CA SER A 378 -13.16 -15.44 -25.59
C SER A 378 -12.35 -16.72 -25.39
N GLU A 379 -11.03 -16.60 -25.23
CA GLU A 379 -10.17 -17.76 -24.95
C GLU A 379 -10.50 -18.40 -23.59
N VAL A 380 -10.73 -17.60 -22.55
CA VAL A 380 -11.15 -18.09 -21.22
C VAL A 380 -12.52 -18.77 -21.27
N ALA A 381 -13.47 -18.21 -22.02
CA ALA A 381 -14.77 -18.83 -22.24
C ALA A 381 -14.63 -20.18 -22.96
N ALA A 382 -13.77 -20.26 -23.98
CA ALA A 382 -13.48 -21.53 -24.65
C ALA A 382 -12.85 -22.57 -23.70
N LEU A 383 -11.93 -22.16 -22.82
CA LEU A 383 -11.35 -23.02 -21.79
C LEU A 383 -12.43 -23.56 -20.81
N LYS A 384 -13.44 -22.75 -20.48
CA LYS A 384 -14.54 -23.14 -19.60
C LYS A 384 -15.35 -24.30 -20.18
N GLU A 385 -15.59 -24.30 -21.49
CA GLU A 385 -16.34 -25.36 -22.20
C GLU A 385 -15.59 -26.69 -22.26
N ILE A 386 -14.27 -26.70 -22.05
CA ILE A 386 -13.49 -27.94 -22.00
C ILE A 386 -13.87 -28.73 -20.74
N PRO A 387 -14.14 -30.05 -20.84
CA PRO A 387 -14.42 -30.90 -19.68
C PRO A 387 -13.32 -30.80 -18.62
N SER A 388 -13.71 -30.79 -17.34
CA SER A 388 -12.80 -30.54 -16.21
C SER A 388 -11.52 -31.39 -16.23
N GLY A 389 -11.63 -32.67 -16.61
CA GLY A 389 -10.48 -33.60 -16.69
C GLY A 389 -9.47 -33.30 -17.81
N LYS A 390 -9.80 -32.47 -18.80
CA LYS A 390 -8.89 -32.04 -19.89
C LYS A 390 -8.55 -30.56 -19.84
N ARG A 391 -9.28 -29.78 -19.03
CA ARG A 391 -9.13 -28.32 -18.96
C ARG A 391 -7.75 -27.90 -18.46
N ASN A 392 -7.22 -28.58 -17.43
CA ASN A 392 -5.89 -28.25 -16.90
C ASN A 392 -4.80 -28.42 -17.96
N THR A 393 -4.88 -29.45 -18.80
CA THR A 393 -3.97 -29.65 -19.93
C THR A 393 -4.05 -28.50 -20.91
N ALA A 394 -5.25 -28.07 -21.31
CA ALA A 394 -5.42 -26.94 -22.22
C ALA A 394 -4.93 -25.60 -21.62
N ILE A 395 -5.17 -25.36 -20.32
CA ILE A 395 -4.66 -24.18 -19.61
C ILE A 395 -3.13 -24.21 -19.57
N ALA A 396 -2.53 -25.37 -19.28
CA ALA A 396 -1.08 -25.57 -19.25
C ALA A 396 -0.43 -25.36 -20.62
N GLU A 397 -0.91 -26.06 -21.65
CA GLU A 397 -0.38 -25.99 -23.01
C GLU A 397 -0.60 -24.61 -23.66
N GLY A 398 -1.64 -23.88 -23.26
CA GLY A 398 -1.89 -22.50 -23.69
C GLY A 398 -1.09 -21.43 -22.94
N GLY A 399 -0.20 -21.82 -22.02
CA GLY A 399 0.68 -20.90 -21.27
C GLY A 399 -0.02 -20.07 -20.20
N TRP A 400 -1.24 -20.44 -19.78
CA TRP A 400 -2.09 -19.62 -18.90
C TRP A 400 -1.78 -19.74 -17.40
N VAL A 401 -0.97 -20.71 -17.00
CA VAL A 401 -0.70 -20.99 -15.58
C VAL A 401 0.19 -19.90 -14.98
N LEU A 402 1.32 -19.61 -15.62
CA LEU A 402 2.21 -18.49 -15.31
C LEU A 402 2.42 -17.64 -16.58
N PRO A 403 1.44 -16.78 -16.95
CA PRO A 403 1.40 -16.12 -18.27
C PRO A 403 2.60 -15.26 -18.59
N TYR A 404 3.27 -14.70 -17.57
CA TYR A 404 4.45 -13.84 -17.71
C TYR A 404 5.69 -14.57 -18.23
N LEU A 405 5.74 -15.90 -18.14
CA LEU A 405 6.87 -16.66 -18.62
C LEU A 405 6.94 -16.60 -20.16
N PRO A 406 8.15 -16.67 -20.74
CA PRO A 406 8.33 -16.67 -22.18
C PRO A 406 7.65 -17.89 -22.83
N THR A 407 7.29 -17.76 -24.11
CA THR A 407 6.85 -18.90 -24.92
C THR A 407 7.98 -19.93 -25.06
N PRO A 408 7.69 -21.25 -25.12
CA PRO A 408 6.37 -21.88 -25.06
C PRO A 408 5.84 -22.16 -23.64
N TRP A 409 6.52 -21.71 -22.59
CA TRP A 409 6.21 -22.06 -21.19
C TRP A 409 5.17 -21.16 -20.53
N GLY A 410 5.00 -19.95 -21.06
CA GLY A 410 3.91 -19.03 -20.76
C GLY A 410 3.44 -18.36 -22.05
N ARG A 411 2.91 -17.14 -21.92
CA ARG A 411 2.41 -16.34 -23.05
C ARG A 411 3.28 -15.13 -23.36
N ALA A 412 4.41 -14.97 -22.67
CA ALA A 412 5.18 -13.73 -22.64
C ALA A 412 4.30 -12.51 -22.31
N ALA A 413 3.29 -12.71 -21.46
CA ALA A 413 2.29 -11.70 -21.16
C ALA A 413 2.94 -10.48 -20.49
N SER A 414 2.76 -9.32 -21.11
CA SER A 414 3.03 -8.02 -20.52
C SER A 414 2.27 -7.85 -19.19
N PRO A 415 2.68 -6.96 -18.28
CA PRO A 415 1.97 -6.84 -17.01
C PRO A 415 0.49 -6.42 -17.16
N ILE A 416 0.14 -5.65 -18.20
CA ILE A 416 -1.26 -5.35 -18.54
C ILE A 416 -2.02 -6.62 -18.94
N GLU A 417 -1.44 -7.43 -19.83
CA GLU A 417 -2.03 -8.73 -20.21
C GLU A 417 -2.20 -9.62 -18.98
N GLN A 418 -1.22 -9.70 -18.08
CA GLN A 418 -1.33 -10.52 -16.86
C GLN A 418 -2.51 -10.10 -15.98
N VAL A 419 -2.77 -8.79 -15.87
CA VAL A 419 -3.91 -8.25 -15.11
C VAL A 419 -5.23 -8.64 -15.78
N ILE A 420 -5.35 -8.43 -17.10
CA ILE A 420 -6.52 -8.84 -17.88
C ILE A 420 -6.78 -10.34 -17.75
N ILE A 421 -5.73 -11.16 -17.92
CA ILE A 421 -5.80 -12.62 -17.78
C ILE A 421 -6.33 -12.97 -16.40
N SER A 422 -5.78 -12.38 -15.34
CA SER A 422 -6.25 -12.67 -13.98
C SER A 422 -7.73 -12.32 -13.80
N GLN A 423 -8.16 -11.15 -14.29
CA GLN A 423 -9.55 -10.68 -14.21
C GLN A 423 -10.53 -11.56 -14.99
N GLU A 424 -10.19 -11.93 -16.22
CA GLU A 424 -11.07 -12.72 -17.07
C GLU A 424 -11.17 -14.17 -16.57
N PHE A 425 -10.10 -14.75 -16.00
CA PHE A 425 -10.18 -16.04 -15.31
C PHE A 425 -11.11 -15.99 -14.08
N LEU A 426 -11.03 -14.92 -13.28
CA LEU A 426 -11.92 -14.70 -12.13
C LEU A 426 -13.37 -14.54 -12.58
N THR A 427 -13.64 -13.64 -13.52
CA THR A 427 -14.98 -13.35 -14.08
C THR A 427 -15.58 -14.57 -14.77
N GLY A 428 -14.77 -15.28 -15.57
CA GLY A 428 -15.16 -16.51 -16.25
C GLY A 428 -15.42 -17.68 -15.30
N ARG A 429 -14.99 -17.55 -14.02
CA ARG A 429 -15.01 -18.61 -12.99
C ARG A 429 -14.21 -19.84 -13.45
N VAL A 430 -13.09 -19.62 -14.11
CA VAL A 430 -12.18 -20.66 -14.57
C VAL A 430 -11.02 -20.74 -13.58
N ARG A 431 -10.83 -21.89 -12.93
CA ARG A 431 -9.72 -22.10 -12.00
C ARG A 431 -8.47 -22.55 -12.77
N ARG A 432 -7.35 -21.88 -12.53
CA ARG A 432 -6.03 -22.29 -13.01
C ARG A 432 -5.47 -23.43 -12.12
N PRO A 433 -4.63 -24.33 -12.67
CA PRO A 433 -3.85 -25.26 -11.87
C PRO A 433 -3.09 -24.53 -10.75
N GLN A 434 -3.17 -25.05 -9.53
CA GLN A 434 -2.37 -24.56 -8.41
C GLN A 434 -1.04 -25.32 -8.37
N LEU A 435 0.07 -24.59 -8.48
CA LEU A 435 1.40 -25.19 -8.55
C LEU A 435 2.06 -25.39 -7.17
N GLY A 436 1.45 -24.88 -6.10
CA GLY A 436 2.04 -24.89 -4.76
C GLY A 436 3.44 -24.30 -4.78
N ILE A 437 4.41 -25.01 -4.19
CA ILE A 437 5.83 -24.62 -4.16
C ILE A 437 6.39 -24.40 -5.57
N ALA A 438 5.90 -25.12 -6.58
CA ALA A 438 6.44 -25.00 -7.94
C ALA A 438 6.19 -23.62 -8.57
N THR A 439 5.23 -22.83 -8.05
CA THR A 439 4.94 -21.45 -8.49
C THR A 439 6.20 -20.58 -8.54
N TRP A 440 7.12 -20.75 -7.59
CA TRP A 440 8.36 -19.99 -7.51
C TRP A 440 9.62 -20.77 -7.89
N LEU A 441 9.54 -22.09 -8.06
CA LEU A 441 10.65 -22.90 -8.60
C LEU A 441 10.71 -22.86 -10.13
N VAL A 442 9.55 -22.91 -10.78
CA VAL A 442 9.42 -22.95 -12.25
C VAL A 442 10.15 -21.82 -12.96
N PRO A 443 10.07 -20.54 -12.52
CA PRO A 443 10.79 -19.45 -13.18
C PRO A 443 12.31 -19.68 -13.25
N SER A 444 12.89 -20.34 -12.24
CA SER A 444 14.31 -20.68 -12.23
C SER A 444 14.65 -21.83 -13.19
N ILE A 445 13.78 -22.82 -13.33
CA ILE A 445 13.96 -23.89 -14.33
C ILE A 445 13.85 -23.33 -15.75
N VAL A 446 12.91 -22.39 -15.98
CA VAL A 446 12.77 -21.72 -17.28
C VAL A 446 14.01 -20.88 -17.62
N ALA A 447 14.56 -20.15 -16.64
CA ALA A 447 15.69 -19.26 -16.86
C ALA A 447 17.05 -20.00 -16.95
N TYR A 448 17.27 -21.03 -16.14
CA TYR A 448 18.59 -21.65 -15.96
C TYR A 448 18.63 -23.14 -16.32
N GLY A 449 17.49 -23.78 -16.56
CA GLY A 449 17.44 -25.20 -16.91
C GLY A 449 17.87 -25.46 -18.36
N THR A 450 18.32 -26.68 -18.63
CA THR A 450 18.54 -27.15 -20.01
C THR A 450 17.20 -27.40 -20.71
N GLU A 451 17.21 -27.52 -22.04
CA GLU A 451 15.97 -27.85 -22.76
C GLU A 451 15.40 -29.21 -22.35
N GLU A 452 16.26 -30.21 -22.09
CA GLU A 452 15.84 -31.53 -21.62
C GLU A 452 15.16 -31.44 -20.24
N GLN A 453 15.70 -30.63 -19.32
CA GLN A 453 15.08 -30.39 -18.03
C GLN A 453 13.72 -29.70 -18.19
N LYS A 454 13.65 -28.64 -19.02
CA LYS A 454 12.40 -27.92 -19.26
C LYS A 454 11.32 -28.85 -19.82
N GLN A 455 11.64 -29.64 -20.84
CA GLN A 455 10.70 -30.59 -21.46
C GLN A 455 10.26 -31.70 -20.49
N ARG A 456 11.16 -32.16 -19.61
CA ARG A 456 10.85 -33.20 -18.62
C ARG A 456 9.95 -32.69 -17.49
N PHE A 457 10.26 -31.50 -16.96
CA PHE A 457 9.68 -31.04 -15.69
C PHE A 457 8.52 -30.07 -15.84
N LEU A 458 8.54 -29.18 -16.83
CA LEU A 458 7.55 -28.09 -16.91
C LEU A 458 6.16 -28.57 -17.34
N PRO A 459 5.97 -29.40 -18.37
CA PRO A 459 4.63 -29.84 -18.78
C PRO A 459 3.81 -30.53 -17.68
N PRO A 460 4.31 -31.57 -16.97
CA PRO A 460 3.53 -32.20 -15.89
C PRO A 460 3.33 -31.27 -14.71
N THR A 461 4.29 -30.37 -14.42
CA THR A 461 4.13 -29.36 -13.36
C THR A 461 2.99 -28.41 -13.68
N PHE A 462 2.95 -27.83 -14.89
CA PHE A 462 1.88 -26.90 -15.28
C PHE A 462 0.48 -27.54 -15.30
N ARG A 463 0.39 -28.86 -15.52
CA ARG A 463 -0.89 -29.60 -15.44
C ARG A 463 -1.31 -29.92 -14.00
N GLY A 464 -0.44 -29.68 -13.01
CA GLY A 464 -0.66 -30.05 -11.61
C GLY A 464 -0.47 -31.54 -11.32
N GLU A 465 0.24 -32.26 -12.19
CA GLU A 465 0.48 -33.72 -12.08
C GLU A 465 1.76 -34.06 -11.31
N MET A 466 2.60 -33.06 -11.02
CA MET A 466 3.89 -33.22 -10.35
C MET A 466 3.97 -32.26 -9.17
N MET A 467 4.19 -32.82 -7.97
CA MET A 467 4.32 -32.02 -6.76
C MET A 467 5.78 -31.74 -6.43
N TRP A 468 6.06 -30.52 -5.98
CA TRP A 468 7.40 -30.06 -5.67
C TRP A 468 7.55 -29.66 -4.21
N CYS A 469 8.76 -29.82 -3.69
CA CYS A 469 9.19 -29.23 -2.42
C CYS A 469 10.49 -28.42 -2.57
N GLN A 470 10.77 -27.56 -1.60
CA GLN A 470 11.95 -26.69 -1.58
C GLN A 470 12.91 -27.13 -0.47
N LEU A 471 14.04 -27.73 -0.86
CA LEU A 471 15.06 -28.31 0.01
C LEU A 471 16.20 -27.31 0.26
N PHE A 472 15.84 -26.12 0.75
CA PHE A 472 16.80 -25.01 0.96
C PHE A 472 17.30 -24.99 2.40
N SER A 473 16.41 -24.68 3.33
CA SER A 473 16.71 -24.48 4.75
C SER A 473 17.26 -25.72 5.44
N GLU A 474 18.17 -25.49 6.37
CA GLU A 474 18.84 -26.48 7.21
C GLU A 474 18.74 -26.09 8.68
N PRO A 475 18.91 -27.04 9.62
CA PRO A 475 18.90 -26.71 11.05
C PRO A 475 19.91 -25.60 11.44
N GLY A 476 21.06 -25.55 10.76
CA GLY A 476 22.09 -24.52 10.96
C GLY A 476 22.05 -23.34 9.99
N ALA A 477 21.15 -23.34 8.99
CA ALA A 477 21.12 -22.35 7.92
C ALA A 477 19.68 -22.10 7.42
N GLY A 478 19.06 -21.04 7.94
CA GLY A 478 17.76 -20.51 7.51
C GLY A 478 17.90 -19.12 6.89
N SER A 479 17.89 -18.08 7.72
CA SER A 479 18.08 -16.69 7.27
C SER A 479 19.47 -16.47 6.65
N ASP A 480 20.54 -17.05 7.21
CA ASP A 480 21.85 -17.17 6.54
C ASP A 480 21.87 -18.42 5.63
N LEU A 481 21.03 -18.43 4.60
CA LEU A 481 20.90 -19.57 3.69
C LEU A 481 22.24 -19.92 3.01
N ALA A 482 23.09 -18.91 2.77
CA ALA A 482 24.42 -19.10 2.20
C ALA A 482 25.35 -19.90 3.11
N GLY A 483 25.03 -20.02 4.40
CA GLY A 483 25.71 -20.86 5.39
C GLY A 483 25.37 -22.35 5.31
N LEU A 484 24.58 -22.80 4.33
CA LEU A 484 24.21 -24.21 4.18
C LEU A 484 25.42 -25.15 4.11
N SER A 485 25.21 -26.37 4.62
CA SER A 485 26.19 -27.40 4.91
C SER A 485 25.89 -28.76 4.27
N THR A 486 24.69 -29.00 3.73
CA THR A 486 24.39 -30.17 2.87
C THR A 486 25.44 -30.25 1.79
N LYS A 487 26.17 -31.36 1.69
CA LYS A 487 27.28 -31.53 0.74
C LYS A 487 26.84 -32.29 -0.50
N ALA A 488 27.43 -31.96 -1.63
CA ALA A 488 27.34 -32.72 -2.87
C ALA A 488 28.77 -33.04 -3.35
N VAL A 489 29.13 -34.32 -3.38
CA VAL A 489 30.45 -34.79 -3.82
C VAL A 489 30.35 -35.34 -5.23
N LYS A 490 31.21 -34.87 -6.12
CA LYS A 490 31.27 -35.34 -7.50
C LYS A 490 31.66 -36.83 -7.54
N VAL A 491 30.90 -37.62 -8.30
CA VAL A 491 31.18 -39.03 -8.62
C VAL A 491 31.04 -39.26 -10.13
N ASP A 492 31.28 -40.49 -10.58
CA ASP A 492 31.07 -40.84 -12.00
C ASP A 492 29.59 -40.66 -12.38
N GLY A 493 29.33 -39.94 -13.48
CA GLY A 493 28.00 -39.64 -14.01
C GLY A 493 27.12 -38.69 -13.17
N GLY A 494 27.58 -38.17 -12.03
CA GLY A 494 26.76 -37.34 -11.16
C GLY A 494 27.38 -36.94 -9.83
N TRP A 495 26.53 -36.88 -8.80
CA TRP A 495 26.84 -36.38 -7.47
C TRP A 495 26.24 -37.26 -6.39
N ARG A 496 26.92 -37.36 -5.24
CA ARG A 496 26.38 -37.95 -4.01
C ARG A 496 26.08 -36.85 -3.01
N LEU A 497 24.81 -36.70 -2.66
CA LEU A 497 24.35 -35.69 -1.72
C LEU A 497 24.24 -36.30 -0.32
N THR A 498 24.67 -35.55 0.69
CA THR A 498 24.46 -35.93 2.09
C THR A 498 24.17 -34.69 2.93
N GLY A 499 23.09 -34.72 3.71
CA GLY A 499 22.75 -33.62 4.61
C GLY A 499 21.36 -33.75 5.20
N GLN A 500 20.93 -32.67 5.84
CA GLN A 500 19.62 -32.58 6.48
C GLN A 500 18.98 -31.25 6.11
N LYS A 501 17.79 -31.34 5.53
CA LYS A 501 16.91 -30.20 5.27
C LYS A 501 15.78 -30.17 6.29
N ILE A 502 15.27 -28.98 6.57
CA ILE A 502 14.20 -28.78 7.56
C ILE A 502 13.27 -27.65 7.10
N TRP A 503 12.06 -27.61 7.66
CA TRP A 503 10.99 -26.69 7.27
C TRP A 503 10.52 -26.89 5.83
N THR A 504 10.73 -28.09 5.26
CA THR A 504 10.37 -28.38 3.88
C THR A 504 8.87 -28.65 3.78
N SER A 505 8.13 -27.68 3.24
CA SER A 505 6.69 -27.81 3.03
C SER A 505 6.36 -28.96 2.08
N VAL A 506 5.33 -29.74 2.41
CA VAL A 506 4.71 -30.80 1.59
C VAL A 506 5.68 -31.90 1.08
N ALA A 507 6.87 -32.05 1.68
CA ALA A 507 7.89 -33.00 1.22
C ALA A 507 7.42 -34.46 1.19
N GLN A 508 6.49 -34.83 2.09
CA GLN A 508 5.93 -36.17 2.17
C GLN A 508 5.00 -36.52 1.00
N PHE A 509 4.58 -35.51 0.24
CA PHE A 509 3.72 -35.63 -0.94
C PHE A 509 4.44 -35.26 -2.24
N ALA A 510 5.65 -34.71 -2.14
CA ALA A 510 6.40 -34.22 -3.29
C ALA A 510 7.01 -35.37 -4.10
N ASP A 511 6.98 -35.22 -5.43
CA ASP A 511 7.71 -36.09 -6.36
C ASP A 511 9.16 -35.61 -6.51
N TRP A 512 9.38 -34.29 -6.55
CA TRP A 512 10.68 -33.68 -6.78
C TRP A 512 10.99 -32.58 -5.76
N GLY A 513 12.28 -32.46 -5.41
CA GLY A 513 12.80 -31.42 -4.53
C GLY A 513 13.83 -30.55 -5.23
N ALA A 514 13.68 -29.23 -5.13
CA ALA A 514 14.74 -28.30 -5.51
C ALA A 514 15.72 -28.13 -4.33
N CYS A 515 16.92 -28.68 -4.45
CA CYS A 515 17.90 -28.76 -3.37
C CYS A 515 19.11 -27.87 -3.62
N LEU A 516 19.52 -27.12 -2.60
CA LEU A 516 20.81 -26.43 -2.58
C LEU A 516 21.81 -27.25 -1.79
N ALA A 517 22.98 -27.52 -2.38
CA ALA A 517 24.06 -28.22 -1.71
C ALA A 517 25.42 -27.56 -1.99
N ARG A 518 26.32 -27.65 -1.00
CA ARG A 518 27.71 -27.22 -1.05
C ARG A 518 28.50 -28.18 -1.93
N THR A 519 29.03 -27.68 -3.04
CA THR A 519 29.90 -28.39 -3.98
C THR A 519 31.37 -28.01 -3.80
N ASP A 520 31.65 -26.75 -3.44
CA ASP A 520 32.99 -26.30 -3.02
C ASP A 520 32.96 -25.68 -1.60
N PRO A 521 33.51 -26.35 -0.58
CA PRO A 521 33.60 -25.83 0.79
C PRO A 521 34.67 -24.75 0.98
N ASN A 522 35.61 -24.59 0.04
CA ASN A 522 36.70 -23.62 0.13
C ASN A 522 36.39 -22.31 -0.61
N ALA A 523 35.39 -22.31 -1.49
CA ALA A 523 34.91 -21.10 -2.14
C ALA A 523 34.23 -20.14 -1.15
N PRO A 524 34.18 -18.82 -1.46
CA PRO A 524 33.33 -17.88 -0.74
C PRO A 524 31.89 -18.40 -0.64
N LYS A 525 31.19 -18.13 0.47
CA LYS A 525 29.88 -18.73 0.81
C LYS A 525 28.88 -18.82 -0.36
N HIS A 526 28.80 -17.80 -1.21
CA HIS A 526 27.87 -17.76 -2.35
C HIS A 526 28.35 -18.49 -3.63
N ASN A 527 29.66 -18.74 -3.78
CA ASN A 527 30.28 -19.24 -5.01
C ASN A 527 30.71 -20.73 -4.91
N GLY A 528 30.08 -21.50 -4.03
CA GLY A 528 30.35 -22.93 -3.85
C GLY A 528 29.07 -23.74 -3.64
N ILE A 529 27.94 -23.20 -4.06
CA ILE A 529 26.61 -23.81 -3.90
C ILE A 529 26.11 -24.19 -5.29
N THR A 530 25.55 -25.39 -5.44
CA THR A 530 24.92 -25.87 -6.67
C THR A 530 23.45 -26.18 -6.43
N TYR A 531 22.63 -25.98 -7.48
CA TYR A 531 21.18 -26.22 -7.47
C TYR A 531 20.88 -27.57 -8.13
N PHE A 532 20.25 -28.49 -7.38
CA PHE A 532 19.94 -29.85 -7.81
C PHE A 532 18.44 -30.09 -7.84
N LEU A 533 17.97 -30.90 -8.78
CA LEU A 533 16.65 -31.52 -8.77
C LEU A 533 16.79 -32.93 -8.19
N VAL A 534 16.16 -33.19 -7.06
CA VAL A 534 16.25 -34.46 -6.32
C VAL A 534 14.94 -35.22 -6.44
N ASP A 535 14.97 -36.47 -6.88
CA ASP A 535 13.80 -37.35 -6.84
C ASP A 535 13.54 -37.74 -5.38
N MET A 536 12.38 -37.35 -4.86
CA MET A 536 12.02 -37.55 -3.46
C MET A 536 11.75 -39.02 -3.10
N LYS A 537 11.68 -39.90 -4.10
CA LYS A 537 11.54 -41.36 -3.95
C LYS A 537 12.88 -42.10 -4.06
N SER A 538 13.98 -41.37 -4.24
CA SER A 538 15.32 -41.96 -4.30
C SER A 538 15.65 -42.72 -3.01
N GLU A 539 16.34 -43.84 -3.15
CA GLU A 539 16.97 -44.52 -2.02
C GLU A 539 17.92 -43.54 -1.30
N GLY A 540 17.82 -43.48 0.03
CA GLY A 540 18.56 -42.53 0.88
C GLY A 540 17.81 -41.24 1.22
N VAL A 541 16.65 -40.96 0.60
CA VAL A 541 15.76 -39.86 1.02
C VAL A 541 14.80 -40.36 2.10
N THR A 542 14.85 -39.76 3.29
CA THR A 542 13.90 -40.03 4.37
C THR A 542 13.18 -38.75 4.77
N VAL A 543 11.85 -38.74 4.62
CA VAL A 543 11.00 -37.61 5.01
C VAL A 543 10.37 -37.89 6.38
N ARG A 544 10.49 -36.94 7.31
CA ARG A 544 9.87 -36.98 8.63
C ARG A 544 8.96 -35.76 8.81
N PRO A 545 7.63 -35.94 8.82
CA PRO A 545 6.70 -34.85 9.08
C PRO A 545 6.93 -34.21 10.45
N LEU A 546 6.88 -32.89 10.50
CA LEU A 546 6.96 -32.07 11.71
C LEU A 546 5.57 -31.56 12.04
N ARG A 547 5.07 -31.88 13.23
CA ARG A 547 3.75 -31.42 13.67
C ARG A 547 3.83 -29.96 14.13
N GLU A 548 3.20 -29.04 13.41
CA GLU A 548 3.18 -27.62 13.78
C GLU A 548 2.09 -27.28 14.82
N MET A 549 2.02 -26.00 15.22
CA MET A 549 1.13 -25.53 16.29
C MET A 549 -0.36 -25.64 15.99
N THR A 550 -0.76 -25.76 14.71
CA THR A 550 -2.15 -26.07 14.30
C THR A 550 -2.50 -27.54 14.55
N GLY A 551 -1.52 -28.38 14.88
CA GLY A 551 -1.68 -29.82 14.97
C GLY A 551 -1.56 -30.57 13.64
N GLY A 552 -1.47 -29.84 12.51
CA GLY A 552 -1.14 -30.37 11.18
C GLY A 552 0.34 -30.76 11.04
N ALA A 553 0.73 -31.21 9.84
CA ALA A 553 2.12 -31.54 9.51
C ALA A 553 2.48 -31.07 8.10
N LEU A 554 2.36 -29.75 7.88
CA LEU A 554 2.70 -29.13 6.60
C LEU A 554 4.20 -29.17 6.33
N PHE A 555 5.03 -29.08 7.37
CA PHE A 555 6.49 -29.02 7.28
C PHE A 555 7.13 -30.38 7.55
N ASN A 556 8.33 -30.58 7.01
CA ASN A 556 9.08 -31.84 7.18
C ASN A 556 10.56 -31.58 7.42
N GLU A 557 11.19 -32.52 8.12
CA GLU A 557 12.62 -32.80 7.99
C GLU A 557 12.83 -33.76 6.81
N VAL A 558 13.89 -33.53 6.05
CA VAL A 558 14.30 -34.41 4.96
C VAL A 558 15.77 -34.76 5.16
N PHE A 559 16.03 -36.02 5.44
CA PHE A 559 17.37 -36.57 5.52
C PHE A 559 17.76 -37.08 4.13
N ILE A 560 18.94 -36.66 3.68
CA ILE A 560 19.53 -37.06 2.41
C ILE A 560 20.79 -37.83 2.78
N ASP A 561 20.77 -39.15 2.62
CA ASP A 561 21.89 -40.03 2.95
C ASP A 561 22.45 -40.69 1.68
N ASP A 562 23.64 -40.26 1.29
CA ASP A 562 24.36 -40.72 0.09
C ASP A 562 23.52 -40.82 -1.20
N VAL A 563 22.59 -39.88 -1.42
CA VAL A 563 21.66 -39.91 -2.55
C VAL A 563 22.38 -39.57 -3.85
N PHE A 564 22.28 -40.45 -4.85
CA PHE A 564 22.83 -40.18 -6.19
C PHE A 564 21.95 -39.25 -6.99
N VAL A 565 22.54 -38.18 -7.53
CA VAL A 565 21.89 -37.22 -8.44
C VAL A 565 22.73 -37.12 -9.72
N PRO A 566 22.22 -37.56 -10.89
CA PRO A 566 22.97 -37.48 -12.15
C PRO A 566 23.23 -36.03 -12.57
N ASP A 567 24.25 -35.84 -13.41
CA ASP A 567 24.68 -34.51 -13.87
C ASP A 567 23.58 -33.72 -14.58
N GLU A 568 22.69 -34.42 -15.29
CA GLU A 568 21.54 -33.82 -15.99
C GLU A 568 20.49 -33.19 -15.05
N LEU A 569 20.61 -33.37 -13.73
CA LEU A 569 19.72 -32.78 -12.73
C LEU A 569 20.35 -31.60 -11.98
N VAL A 570 21.50 -31.12 -12.42
CA VAL A 570 22.07 -29.82 -12.00
C VAL A 570 21.41 -28.70 -12.81
N VAL A 571 20.82 -27.71 -12.16
CA VAL A 571 20.21 -26.54 -12.81
C VAL A 571 21.20 -25.38 -12.78
N GLY A 572 21.48 -24.80 -13.96
CA GLY A 572 22.53 -23.81 -14.13
C GLY A 572 23.93 -24.42 -14.07
N GLU A 573 24.93 -23.60 -13.76
CA GLU A 573 26.32 -24.04 -13.64
C GLU A 573 26.65 -24.53 -12.21
N VAL A 574 27.58 -25.49 -12.12
CA VAL A 574 28.16 -25.93 -10.85
C VAL A 574 28.79 -24.74 -10.13
N ASP A 575 28.62 -24.67 -8.81
CA ASP A 575 29.07 -23.57 -7.92
C ASP A 575 28.37 -22.21 -8.15
N ARG A 576 27.42 -22.14 -9.10
CA ARG A 576 26.62 -20.95 -9.43
C ARG A 576 25.16 -21.06 -8.99
N GLY A 577 24.81 -22.05 -8.17
CA GLY A 577 23.46 -22.29 -7.67
C GLY A 577 22.88 -21.16 -6.82
N TRP A 578 23.71 -20.28 -6.25
CA TRP A 578 23.22 -19.08 -5.55
C TRP A 578 22.53 -18.07 -6.47
N GLU A 579 22.94 -18.00 -7.73
CA GLU A 579 22.29 -17.14 -8.72
C GLU A 579 20.88 -17.65 -9.04
N VAL A 580 20.75 -18.96 -9.25
CA VAL A 580 19.49 -19.66 -9.46
C VAL A 580 18.57 -19.50 -8.24
N SER A 581 19.10 -19.67 -7.02
CA SER A 581 18.32 -19.54 -5.79
C SER A 581 17.79 -18.13 -5.55
N ARG A 582 18.55 -17.09 -5.91
CA ARG A 582 18.09 -15.69 -5.83
C ARG A 582 16.89 -15.43 -6.73
N ASN A 583 16.84 -16.04 -7.91
CA ASN A 583 15.68 -15.97 -8.78
C ASN A 583 14.47 -16.64 -8.13
N THR A 584 14.64 -17.86 -7.59
CA THR A 584 13.60 -18.59 -6.84
C THR A 584 13.05 -17.77 -5.67
N LEU A 585 13.92 -17.25 -4.81
CA LEU A 585 13.54 -16.48 -3.62
C LEU A 585 12.86 -15.13 -3.96
N THR A 586 13.16 -14.57 -5.14
CA THR A 586 12.50 -13.35 -5.61
C THR A 586 11.07 -13.67 -6.05
N ALA A 587 10.88 -14.73 -6.84
CA ALA A 587 9.56 -15.21 -7.25
C ALA A 587 8.71 -15.64 -6.05
N GLU A 588 9.31 -16.31 -5.05
CA GLU A 588 8.65 -16.71 -3.80
C GLU A 588 8.06 -15.50 -3.07
N ARG A 589 8.85 -14.42 -2.97
CA ARG A 589 8.46 -13.22 -2.23
C ARG A 589 7.28 -12.50 -2.87
N VAL A 590 7.28 -12.38 -4.20
CA VAL A 590 6.16 -11.83 -4.96
C VAL A 590 4.92 -12.71 -4.77
N SER A 591 5.06 -14.03 -4.96
CA SER A 591 3.95 -14.98 -4.81
C SER A 591 3.32 -14.93 -3.42
N ILE A 592 4.13 -14.92 -2.35
CA ILE A 592 3.62 -14.88 -0.97
C ILE A 592 2.97 -13.53 -0.67
N GLY A 593 3.54 -12.42 -1.14
CA GLY A 593 3.00 -11.07 -0.91
C GLY A 593 1.67 -10.77 -1.63
N SER A 594 1.28 -11.59 -2.61
CA SER A 594 0.10 -11.36 -3.46
C SER A 594 -0.93 -12.49 -3.45
N SER A 595 -0.77 -13.52 -2.61
CA SER A 595 -1.68 -14.69 -2.60
C SER A 595 -2.61 -14.70 -1.40
N ASP A 596 -3.91 -14.88 -1.65
CA ASP A 596 -4.87 -15.27 -0.61
C ASP A 596 -4.83 -16.79 -0.46
N LEU A 597 -4.36 -17.26 0.71
CA LEU A 597 -4.23 -18.68 1.00
C LEU A 597 -5.47 -19.16 1.75
N PRO A 598 -6.14 -20.26 1.35
CA PRO A 598 -7.41 -20.71 1.96
C PRO A 598 -7.35 -21.04 3.45
N PHE A 599 -6.15 -21.28 3.98
CA PHE A 599 -5.91 -21.58 5.40
C PHE A 599 -5.53 -20.33 6.22
N LEU A 600 -5.64 -19.14 5.64
CA LEU A 600 -5.46 -17.86 6.30
C LEU A 600 -6.75 -17.04 6.16
N ALA A 601 -7.02 -16.18 7.14
CA ALA A 601 -8.11 -15.22 7.04
C ALA A 601 -7.82 -14.18 5.95
N SER A 602 -8.81 -13.92 5.10
CA SER A 602 -8.78 -12.85 4.11
C SER A 602 -9.46 -11.58 4.63
N LEU A 603 -9.28 -10.47 3.90
CA LEU A 603 -10.01 -9.23 4.18
C LEU A 603 -11.53 -9.41 3.98
N ASP A 604 -11.92 -10.19 2.98
CA ASP A 604 -13.32 -10.48 2.69
C ASP A 604 -13.96 -11.31 3.82
N ASP A 605 -13.23 -12.26 4.41
CA ASP A 605 -13.68 -13.01 5.59
C ASP A 605 -13.91 -12.07 6.80
N LEU A 606 -13.01 -11.10 7.03
CA LEU A 606 -13.15 -10.13 8.10
C LEU A 606 -14.40 -9.25 7.90
N VAL A 607 -14.61 -8.71 6.69
CA VAL A 607 -15.78 -7.88 6.40
C VAL A 607 -17.07 -8.67 6.54
N SER A 608 -17.10 -9.92 6.07
CA SER A 608 -18.25 -10.82 6.25
C SER A 608 -18.54 -11.04 7.73
N PHE A 609 -17.52 -11.35 8.53
CA PHE A 609 -17.66 -11.53 9.98
C PHE A 609 -18.26 -10.29 10.66
N ILE A 610 -17.75 -9.10 10.33
CA ILE A 610 -18.23 -7.84 10.90
C ILE A 610 -19.68 -7.54 10.50
N GLY A 611 -20.08 -7.87 9.27
CA GLY A 611 -21.46 -7.70 8.81
C GLY A 611 -22.47 -8.58 9.54
N GLU A 612 -22.02 -9.69 10.14
CA GLU A 612 -22.84 -10.66 10.85
C GLU A 612 -22.84 -10.46 12.38
N HIS A 613 -21.98 -9.58 12.91
CA HIS A 613 -21.75 -9.43 14.35
C HIS A 613 -21.85 -7.99 14.85
N GLU A 614 -22.43 -7.80 16.05
CA GLU A 614 -22.48 -6.48 16.70
C GLU A 614 -21.13 -6.11 17.33
N LEU A 615 -20.55 -5.00 16.90
CA LEU A 615 -19.29 -4.49 17.45
C LEU A 615 -19.51 -3.39 18.51
N SER A 616 -18.69 -3.43 19.57
CA SER A 616 -18.49 -2.26 20.44
C SER A 616 -17.83 -1.11 19.69
N GLU A 617 -17.90 0.11 20.21
CA GLU A 617 -17.27 1.28 19.56
C GLU A 617 -15.75 1.08 19.38
N VAL A 618 -15.06 0.55 20.39
CA VAL A 618 -13.62 0.25 20.33
C VAL A 618 -13.32 -0.85 19.31
N ALA A 619 -14.16 -1.90 19.25
CA ALA A 619 -13.99 -2.96 18.26
C ALA A 619 -14.23 -2.45 16.83
N ARG A 620 -15.20 -1.54 16.65
CA ARG A 620 -15.49 -0.93 15.35
C ARG A 620 -14.34 -0.04 14.86
N ASP A 621 -13.74 0.74 15.74
CA ASP A 621 -12.53 1.52 15.42
C ASP A 621 -11.38 0.62 14.96
N ARG A 622 -11.08 -0.44 15.73
CA ARG A 622 -10.00 -1.38 15.37
C ARG A 622 -10.30 -2.15 14.08
N ALA A 623 -11.54 -2.56 13.87
CA ALA A 623 -11.99 -3.21 12.64
C ALA A 623 -11.80 -2.30 11.42
N GLY A 624 -12.19 -1.03 11.52
CA GLY A 624 -12.00 -0.05 10.45
C GLY A 624 -10.54 0.18 10.09
N GLN A 625 -9.65 0.22 11.10
CA GLN A 625 -8.22 0.26 10.86
C GLN A 625 -7.74 -0.98 10.10
N LEU A 626 -8.11 -2.19 10.55
CA LEU A 626 -7.71 -3.43 9.87
C LEU A 626 -8.22 -3.51 8.43
N ILE A 627 -9.46 -3.08 8.17
CA ILE A 627 -10.02 -3.03 6.82
C ILE A 627 -9.24 -2.05 5.94
N ALA A 628 -8.98 -0.83 6.43
CA ALA A 628 -8.20 0.16 5.70
C ALA A 628 -6.77 -0.34 5.42
N GLU A 629 -6.11 -0.95 6.42
CA GLU A 629 -4.79 -1.54 6.26
C GLU A 629 -4.77 -2.64 5.19
N GLY A 630 -5.76 -3.53 5.22
CA GLY A 630 -5.92 -4.63 4.26
C GLY A 630 -6.14 -4.15 2.84
N HIS A 631 -7.04 -3.19 2.69
CA HIS A 631 -7.32 -2.54 1.42
C HIS A 631 -6.07 -1.81 0.89
N GLY A 632 -5.36 -1.09 1.77
CA GLY A 632 -4.08 -0.44 1.44
C GLY A 632 -3.00 -1.40 0.93
N VAL A 633 -2.95 -2.64 1.43
CA VAL A 633 -2.04 -3.68 0.91
C VAL A 633 -2.45 -4.12 -0.49
N LYS A 634 -3.75 -4.31 -0.77
CA LYS A 634 -4.25 -4.60 -2.13
C LYS A 634 -3.87 -3.47 -3.11
N LEU A 635 -4.04 -2.20 -2.69
CA LEU A 635 -3.66 -1.03 -3.49
C LEU A 635 -2.15 -0.90 -3.71
N LEU A 636 -1.33 -1.22 -2.71
CA LEU A 636 0.12 -1.23 -2.83
C LEU A 636 0.58 -2.21 -3.92
N ASN A 637 -0.01 -3.41 -3.97
CA ASN A 637 0.28 -4.41 -5.01
C ASN A 637 -0.14 -3.93 -6.41
N LEU A 638 -1.30 -3.28 -6.52
CA LEU A 638 -1.75 -2.67 -7.78
C LEU A 638 -0.76 -1.60 -8.25
N ARG A 639 -0.43 -0.66 -7.35
CA ARG A 639 0.49 0.43 -7.63
C ARG A 639 1.89 -0.07 -7.99
N SER A 640 2.38 -1.12 -7.34
CA SER A 640 3.65 -1.77 -7.70
C SER A 640 3.63 -2.31 -9.12
N THR A 641 2.51 -2.94 -9.54
CA THR A 641 2.35 -3.43 -10.92
C THR A 641 2.43 -2.27 -11.92
N LEU A 642 1.73 -1.16 -11.65
CA LEU A 642 1.73 0.03 -12.49
C LEU A 642 3.12 0.70 -12.58
N LEU A 643 3.86 0.78 -11.47
CA LEU A 643 5.21 1.33 -11.48
C LEU A 643 6.21 0.43 -12.23
N THR A 644 6.04 -0.89 -12.15
CA THR A 644 6.85 -1.84 -12.92
C THR A 644 6.60 -1.67 -14.41
N LEU A 645 5.34 -1.44 -14.81
CA LEU A 645 4.98 -1.07 -16.18
C LEU A 645 5.65 0.23 -16.65
N ALA A 646 5.84 1.19 -15.74
CA ALA A 646 6.56 2.43 -15.99
C ALA A 646 8.11 2.27 -15.95
N GLY A 647 8.63 1.05 -15.78
CA GLY A 647 10.07 0.74 -15.79
C GLY A 647 10.75 0.70 -14.42
N GLY A 648 10.00 0.72 -13.32
CA GLY A 648 10.53 0.63 -11.95
C GLY A 648 10.93 -0.79 -11.50
N ASP A 649 11.77 -0.88 -10.47
CA ASP A 649 12.15 -2.15 -9.84
C ASP A 649 11.04 -2.66 -8.89
N PRO A 650 10.45 -3.85 -9.12
CA PRO A 650 9.38 -4.39 -8.28
C PRO A 650 9.86 -4.89 -6.90
N MET A 651 11.17 -5.13 -6.71
CA MET A 651 11.68 -5.84 -5.53
C MET A 651 11.42 -5.14 -4.19
N PRO A 652 11.67 -3.82 -4.05
CA PRO A 652 11.37 -3.09 -2.82
C PRO A 652 9.88 -3.15 -2.44
N SER A 653 9.00 -2.97 -3.43
CA SER A 653 7.54 -3.00 -3.23
C SER A 653 7.05 -4.36 -2.75
N ALA A 654 7.57 -5.46 -3.32
CA ALA A 654 7.21 -6.80 -2.87
C ALA A 654 7.60 -7.08 -1.40
N ALA A 655 8.73 -6.54 -0.94
CA ALA A 655 9.14 -6.65 0.47
C ALA A 655 8.21 -5.86 1.41
N VAL A 656 7.78 -4.65 0.99
CA VAL A 656 6.80 -3.84 1.74
C VAL A 656 5.45 -4.57 1.80
N SER A 657 4.94 -5.04 0.66
CA SER A 657 3.66 -5.77 0.59
C SER A 657 3.65 -6.99 1.47
N LYS A 658 4.73 -7.79 1.45
CA LYS A 658 4.84 -8.95 2.31
C LYS A 658 4.87 -8.57 3.80
N LEU A 659 5.69 -7.59 4.17
CA LEU A 659 5.83 -7.15 5.56
C LEU A 659 4.49 -6.69 6.15
N LEU A 660 3.75 -5.87 5.40
CA LEU A 660 2.48 -5.30 5.86
C LEU A 660 1.34 -6.31 5.75
N GLY A 661 1.21 -7.00 4.62
CA GLY A 661 0.12 -7.95 4.37
C GLY A 661 0.07 -9.09 5.39
N MET A 662 1.24 -9.65 5.75
CA MET A 662 1.28 -10.74 6.72
C MET A 662 0.92 -10.30 8.14
N ARG A 663 1.33 -9.09 8.55
CA ARG A 663 0.94 -8.52 9.85
C ARG A 663 -0.55 -8.21 9.90
N THR A 664 -1.08 -7.60 8.85
CA THR A 664 -2.50 -7.24 8.78
C THR A 664 -3.38 -8.49 8.73
N GLY A 665 -2.99 -9.54 7.98
CA GLY A 665 -3.70 -10.83 7.97
C GLY A 665 -3.73 -11.54 9.33
N GLN A 666 -2.62 -11.52 10.09
CA GLN A 666 -2.64 -11.99 11.49
C GLN A 666 -3.61 -11.17 12.34
N GLY A 667 -3.63 -9.85 12.14
CA GLY A 667 -4.53 -8.93 12.84
C GLY A 667 -6.01 -9.23 12.63
N TYR A 668 -6.42 -9.74 11.47
CA TYR A 668 -7.81 -10.16 11.23
C TYR A 668 -8.20 -11.31 12.16
N ALA A 669 -7.40 -12.37 12.19
CA ALA A 669 -7.68 -13.54 13.00
C ALA A 669 -7.59 -13.22 14.50
N GLU A 670 -6.60 -12.41 14.92
CA GLU A 670 -6.50 -11.92 16.30
C GLU A 670 -7.73 -11.12 16.71
N PHE A 671 -8.23 -10.23 15.84
CA PHE A 671 -9.40 -9.42 16.12
C PHE A 671 -10.64 -10.30 16.34
N VAL A 672 -10.90 -11.25 15.44
CA VAL A 672 -12.08 -12.12 15.52
C VAL A 672 -12.01 -13.07 16.71
N VAL A 673 -10.86 -13.72 16.95
CA VAL A 673 -10.70 -14.60 18.13
C VAL A 673 -10.91 -13.82 19.43
N ASN A 674 -10.39 -12.59 19.54
CA ASN A 674 -10.61 -11.75 20.71
C ASN A 674 -12.08 -11.28 20.83
N HIS A 675 -12.78 -11.09 19.71
CA HIS A 675 -14.18 -10.68 19.70
C HIS A 675 -15.09 -11.73 20.38
N PHE A 676 -14.82 -13.02 20.20
CA PHE A 676 -15.58 -14.10 20.85
C PHE A 676 -15.44 -14.13 22.38
N GLY A 677 -14.51 -13.38 22.98
CA GLY A 677 -14.30 -13.39 24.42
C GLY A 677 -13.96 -14.80 24.93
N PRO A 678 -14.61 -15.31 25.99
CA PRO A 678 -14.37 -16.67 26.48
C PRO A 678 -14.57 -17.78 25.44
N ASP A 679 -15.49 -17.60 24.48
CA ASP A 679 -15.79 -18.59 23.44
C ASP A 679 -14.66 -18.70 22.40
N GLY A 680 -13.73 -17.74 22.38
CA GLY A 680 -12.48 -17.86 21.60
C GLY A 680 -11.58 -19.03 22.05
N ALA A 681 -11.89 -19.67 23.19
CA ALA A 681 -11.24 -20.91 23.63
C ALA A 681 -11.78 -22.18 22.94
N ILE A 682 -12.87 -22.09 22.16
CA ILE A 682 -13.42 -23.22 21.40
C ILE A 682 -12.53 -23.49 20.19
N GLY A 683 -11.90 -24.67 20.18
CA GLY A 683 -10.98 -25.11 19.11
C GLY A 683 -11.56 -26.13 18.13
N ASP A 684 -12.88 -26.28 18.07
CA ASP A 684 -13.54 -27.18 17.11
C ASP A 684 -13.62 -26.50 15.73
N SER A 685 -12.80 -26.95 14.78
CA SER A 685 -12.68 -26.35 13.43
C SER A 685 -13.96 -26.39 12.59
N GLU A 686 -14.96 -27.21 12.96
CA GLU A 686 -16.29 -27.21 12.33
C GLU A 686 -17.17 -26.05 12.83
N GLN A 687 -16.78 -25.40 13.93
CA GLN A 687 -17.42 -24.20 14.45
C GLN A 687 -16.64 -22.96 14.00
N GLU A 688 -17.35 -21.83 13.90
CA GLU A 688 -16.76 -20.58 13.46
C GLU A 688 -15.57 -20.15 14.34
N GLN A 689 -15.70 -20.28 15.67
CA GLN A 689 -14.65 -19.97 16.64
C GLN A 689 -13.38 -20.78 16.37
N GLY A 690 -13.51 -22.10 16.19
CA GLY A 690 -12.37 -22.97 15.94
C GLY A 690 -11.72 -22.73 14.59
N ARG A 691 -12.52 -22.43 13.54
CA ARG A 691 -11.98 -22.03 12.22
C ARG A 691 -11.13 -20.75 12.31
N TRP A 692 -11.59 -19.74 13.02
CA TRP A 692 -10.81 -18.51 13.24
C TRP A 692 -9.59 -18.72 14.14
N ALA A 693 -9.69 -19.62 15.13
CA ALA A 693 -8.55 -20.06 15.91
C ALA A 693 -7.48 -20.74 15.02
N ASP A 694 -7.88 -21.60 14.09
CA ASP A 694 -6.97 -22.23 13.13
C ASP A 694 -6.31 -21.21 12.21
N TYR A 695 -7.05 -20.21 11.70
CA TYR A 695 -6.46 -19.09 10.96
C TYR A 695 -5.43 -18.34 11.79
N LEU A 696 -5.71 -18.07 13.07
CA LEU A 696 -4.78 -17.39 13.96
C LEU A 696 -3.51 -18.21 14.17
N LEU A 697 -3.64 -19.51 14.48
CA LEU A 697 -2.50 -20.39 14.70
C LEU A 697 -1.66 -20.55 13.42
N ALA A 698 -2.29 -20.74 12.26
CA ALA A 698 -1.63 -20.89 10.97
C ALA A 698 -0.90 -19.60 10.53
N SER A 699 -1.52 -18.45 10.76
CA SER A 699 -1.00 -17.15 10.33
C SER A 699 0.33 -16.77 11.00
N ARG A 700 0.69 -17.33 12.16
CA ARG A 700 1.97 -17.02 12.83
C ARG A 700 3.21 -17.35 12.00
N ALA A 701 3.13 -18.40 11.19
CA ALA A 701 4.25 -18.80 10.35
C ALA A 701 4.57 -17.78 9.23
N THR A 702 3.59 -16.97 8.82
CA THR A 702 3.71 -16.07 7.66
C THR A 702 4.76 -14.96 7.81
N THR A 703 5.03 -14.56 9.05
CA THR A 703 6.06 -13.57 9.39
C THR A 703 7.47 -14.16 9.51
N ILE A 704 7.61 -15.48 9.30
CA ILE A 704 8.86 -16.24 9.46
C ILE A 704 9.33 -16.79 8.09
N TYR A 705 8.50 -17.56 7.39
CA TYR A 705 8.89 -18.19 6.12
C TYR A 705 8.93 -17.18 4.95
N GLY A 706 9.59 -17.53 3.84
CA GLY A 706 9.81 -16.62 2.70
C GLY A 706 10.65 -15.39 3.04
N GLY A 707 11.40 -15.44 4.15
CA GLY A 707 12.19 -14.37 4.76
C GLY A 707 11.47 -13.64 5.90
N THR A 708 12.06 -13.63 7.09
CA THR A 708 11.44 -13.05 8.30
C THR A 708 11.12 -11.57 8.14
N SER A 709 10.29 -11.02 9.03
CA SER A 709 10.00 -9.58 9.08
C SER A 709 11.28 -8.73 9.12
N GLU A 710 12.28 -9.14 9.88
CA GLU A 710 13.58 -8.45 10.01
C GLU A 710 14.37 -8.48 8.70
N VAL A 711 14.32 -9.61 7.96
CA VAL A 711 14.92 -9.70 6.62
C VAL A 711 14.19 -8.78 5.63
N GLN A 712 12.85 -8.71 5.68
CA GLN A 712 12.11 -7.75 4.84
C GLN A 712 12.48 -6.31 5.17
N LEU A 713 12.58 -5.97 6.47
CA LEU A 713 12.99 -4.64 6.92
C LEU A 713 14.41 -4.29 6.46
N ASN A 714 15.35 -5.25 6.47
CA ASN A 714 16.69 -5.07 5.92
C ASN A 714 16.65 -4.82 4.41
N ILE A 715 15.85 -5.58 3.66
CA ILE A 715 15.69 -5.39 2.21
C ILE A 715 15.12 -4.00 1.91
N ILE A 716 14.07 -3.57 2.61
CA ILE A 716 13.47 -2.25 2.44
C ILE A 716 14.51 -1.17 2.75
N ALA A 717 15.19 -1.24 3.89
CA ALA A 717 16.21 -0.27 4.26
C ALA A 717 17.35 -0.18 3.22
N GLU A 718 17.87 -1.31 2.74
CA GLU A 718 19.05 -1.33 1.88
C GLU A 718 18.72 -1.08 0.40
N ARG A 719 17.58 -1.55 -0.09
CA ARG A 719 17.19 -1.46 -1.50
C ARG A 719 16.30 -0.26 -1.80
N LEU A 720 15.38 0.08 -0.90
CA LEU A 720 14.50 1.25 -1.08
C LEU A 720 15.18 2.53 -0.58
N LEU A 721 15.72 2.50 0.63
CA LEU A 721 16.29 3.69 1.27
C LEU A 721 17.79 3.84 1.05
N GLY A 722 18.49 2.82 0.56
CA GLY A 722 19.94 2.87 0.35
C GLY A 722 20.75 2.95 1.65
N LEU A 723 20.20 2.46 2.77
CA LEU A 723 20.92 2.38 4.03
C LEU A 723 22.08 1.36 3.94
N PRO A 724 23.18 1.60 4.66
CA PRO A 724 24.33 0.70 4.62
C PRO A 724 24.02 -0.69 5.20
N ARG A 725 24.66 -1.72 4.66
CA ARG A 725 24.50 -3.11 5.13
C ARG A 725 24.97 -3.30 6.56
N ASP A 726 24.38 -4.30 7.22
CA ASP A 726 24.85 -4.74 8.53
C ASP A 726 26.32 -5.23 8.42
N PRO A 727 27.13 -4.99 9.46
CA PRO A 727 28.56 -5.27 9.48
C PRO A 727 28.93 -6.76 9.59
#